data_AF-A0A420VKJ2-F1
#
_entry.id   AF-A0A420VKJ2-F1
#
_cell.length_a   1.000
_cell.length_b   1.000
_cell.length_c   1.000
_cell.angle_alpha   90.00
_cell.angle_beta   90.00
_cell.angle_gamma   90.00
#
_symmetry.space_group_name_H-M   'P 1'
#
loop_
_entity.id
_entity.type
_entity.pdbx_description
1 polymer ?
#
loop_
_entity_poly.entity_id
_entity_poly.type
_entity_poly.pdbx_seq_one_letter_code
_entity_poly.pdbx_strand_id
1 'polypeptide(L)'
;MLQKNIKSIKTKLGQTLSSIKKTKYQVIQGNDNLDINFLNTQDNTLIYKNPLDELNTILKTYNEKYRLYPVLYFFGFGNGILYKALLQNPHHKVIIVFEKDLEIIHTAFSIIDFSKELQEAKLVIADVNCLDTMSYELMCRQQPMLNFARTYFLELHSDYYERYHENILTVNNNLIEHLKKAVLKYGNLPLDALQGIEQYTHNLPKMLSHPSYKELLKKRKNLSDTAIIVSTGPSLSKQLPILKQYTNKATIFCADSAYPILAKHNIKPDYVMSLERIPLTSEYFNNNFGDFDKNIIFAIKSYTHPKTTQYLENNNRNYMLISPTDAKFIYFTQLHAYGYLGTGWSVANMAFNLAFNLGHKNIILIGQDLAYSESGISHSSDYTYLTDSHITQKPYKRDFGKYECEAYGGNGVVQSSFVWTLFRQNFESDIAHSNHHGIKIYNCTEGGARIKGAIEKPFKEICEELLTKELDKPFTPLEKPTLNKQIELMLKAHTKIKKSISNCHVLNNIVENRLSHLKWSYQNVHSKENIEDIIKEIDEIKLYIEELKNMKELHETLSPLLAQFEFNLAKIYVLNPINEDDVYNKSLLWIKEHIDWLELIIAHIKAHEQALCRGIIPLQEAIVEKGYGHKIK
;
A
#
# COMPACT_ATOMS: atom_id res chain seq x y z
N MET A 1 0.95 41.43 15.82
CA MET A 1 1.33 40.00 15.79
C MET A 1 0.61 39.26 14.66
N LEU A 2 -0.71 39.48 14.49
CA LEU A 2 -1.54 38.83 13.47
C LEU A 2 -0.92 38.71 12.07
N GLN A 3 -0.57 39.83 11.44
CA GLN A 3 0.00 39.82 10.08
C GLN A 3 1.30 39.03 9.99
N LYS A 4 2.10 39.03 11.07
CA LYS A 4 3.37 38.30 11.13
C LYS A 4 3.11 36.79 11.11
N ASN A 5 2.17 36.32 11.92
CA ASN A 5 1.75 34.91 11.95
C ASN A 5 1.14 34.47 10.62
N ILE A 6 0.22 35.27 10.06
CA ILE A 6 -0.41 34.95 8.77
C ILE A 6 0.62 34.85 7.66
N LYS A 7 1.59 35.78 7.59
CA LYS A 7 2.69 35.72 6.60
C LYS A 7 3.58 34.49 6.74
N SER A 8 3.65 33.90 7.94
CA SER A 8 4.36 32.62 8.16
C SER A 8 3.62 31.41 7.60
N ILE A 9 2.32 31.52 7.29
CA ILE A 9 1.51 30.44 6.73
C ILE A 9 1.38 30.62 5.22
N LYS A 10 2.15 29.84 4.45
CA LYS A 10 2.20 29.92 2.98
C LYS A 10 1.15 29.06 2.26
N THR A 11 0.19 28.52 2.99
CA THR A 11 -0.86 27.62 2.47
C THR A 11 -2.19 28.37 2.29
N LYS A 12 -3.21 27.69 1.75
CA LYS A 12 -4.58 28.22 1.62
C LYS A 12 -5.13 28.76 2.96
N LEU A 13 -4.74 28.16 4.08
CA LEU A 13 -5.11 28.62 5.43
C LEU A 13 -4.71 30.09 5.66
N GLY A 14 -3.51 30.51 5.24
CA GLY A 14 -3.05 31.89 5.40
C GLY A 14 -3.91 32.89 4.63
N GLN A 15 -4.40 32.49 3.44
CA GLN A 15 -5.33 33.29 2.64
C GLN A 15 -6.72 33.36 3.29
N THR A 16 -7.22 32.24 3.83
CA THR A 16 -8.49 32.22 4.55
C THR A 16 -8.42 33.13 5.78
N LEU A 17 -7.36 33.02 6.58
CA LEU A 17 -7.17 33.85 7.78
C LEU A 17 -7.04 35.34 7.45
N SER A 18 -6.36 35.71 6.35
CA SER A 18 -6.24 37.12 5.94
C SER A 18 -7.55 37.75 5.47
N SER A 19 -8.52 36.93 5.06
CA SER A 19 -9.84 37.38 4.63
C SER A 19 -10.79 37.72 5.78
N ILE A 20 -10.47 37.26 7.01
CA ILE A 20 -11.28 37.54 8.20
C ILE A 20 -11.08 39.01 8.60
N LYS A 21 -12.16 39.80 8.54
CA LYS A 21 -12.12 41.24 8.87
C LYS A 21 -12.51 41.54 10.32
N LYS A 22 -13.42 40.74 10.88
CA LYS A 22 -13.94 40.88 12.23
C LYS A 22 -14.18 39.48 12.79
N THR A 23 -13.93 39.32 14.09
CA THR A 23 -14.21 38.09 14.82
C THR A 23 -15.40 38.29 15.76
N LYS A 24 -16.14 37.22 16.04
CA LYS A 24 -17.17 37.16 17.08
C LYS A 24 -16.61 36.99 18.48
N TYR A 25 -15.29 36.76 18.59
CA TYR A 25 -14.60 36.54 19.86
C TYR A 25 -14.05 37.84 20.43
N GLN A 26 -14.49 38.17 21.65
CA GLN A 26 -13.91 39.22 22.48
C GLN A 26 -12.84 38.62 23.40
N VAL A 27 -11.66 39.25 23.44
CA VAL A 27 -10.59 38.86 24.38
C VAL A 27 -10.93 39.37 25.77
N ILE A 28 -10.89 38.48 26.76
CA ILE A 28 -11.01 38.77 28.18
C ILE A 28 -9.64 38.50 28.81
N GLN A 29 -9.06 39.52 29.43
CA GLN A 29 -7.79 39.44 30.15
C GLN A 29 -8.08 39.49 31.64
N GLY A 30 -7.62 38.47 32.38
CA GLY A 30 -7.61 38.45 33.83
C GLY A 30 -6.42 39.19 34.43
N ASN A 31 -6.18 38.97 35.72
CA ASN A 31 -5.12 39.66 36.46
C ASN A 31 -3.71 39.14 36.10
N ASP A 32 -3.60 37.86 35.72
CA ASP A 32 -2.35 37.27 35.23
C ASP A 32 -2.25 37.40 33.71
N ASN A 33 -1.05 37.61 33.17
CA ASN A 33 -0.82 37.71 31.72
C ASN A 33 -1.17 36.43 30.95
N LEU A 34 -1.19 35.28 31.62
CA LEU A 34 -1.58 33.99 31.07
C LEU A 34 -3.08 33.71 31.22
N ASP A 35 -3.80 34.49 32.03
CA ASP A 35 -5.24 34.36 32.25
C ASP A 35 -6.01 35.07 31.12
N ILE A 36 -5.94 34.49 29.91
CA ILE A 36 -6.61 35.00 28.72
C ILE A 36 -7.73 34.04 28.30
N ASN A 37 -8.93 34.58 28.10
CA ASN A 37 -10.08 33.83 27.59
C ASN A 37 -10.69 34.53 26.38
N PHE A 38 -11.46 33.78 25.57
CA PHE A 38 -12.25 34.34 24.49
C PHE A 38 -13.73 34.13 24.76
N LEU A 39 -14.50 35.23 24.77
CA LEU A 39 -15.95 35.22 24.85
C LEU A 39 -16.53 35.28 23.45
N ASN A 40 -17.28 34.26 23.06
CA ASN A 40 -18.09 34.31 21.86
C ASN A 40 -19.30 35.23 22.11
N THR A 41 -19.30 36.40 21.46
CA THR A 41 -20.34 37.43 21.62
C THR A 41 -21.70 37.05 21.04
N GLN A 42 -21.79 35.94 20.28
CA GLN A 42 -23.05 35.48 19.70
C GLN A 42 -23.86 34.60 20.66
N ASP A 43 -23.19 33.74 21.43
CA ASP A 43 -23.83 32.77 22.33
C ASP A 43 -23.40 32.92 23.80
N ASN A 44 -22.55 33.92 24.10
CA ASN A 44 -21.96 34.20 25.42
C ASN A 44 -21.17 33.03 26.03
N THR A 45 -20.62 32.15 25.19
CA THR A 45 -19.81 31.02 25.67
C THR A 45 -18.33 31.40 25.75
N LEU A 46 -17.66 30.90 26.79
CA LEU A 46 -16.22 31.04 26.97
C LEU A 46 -15.50 29.79 26.46
N ILE A 47 -14.26 29.97 25.99
CA ILE A 47 -13.41 28.83 25.61
C ILE A 47 -12.99 28.04 26.85
N TYR A 48 -12.67 28.71 27.95
CA TYR A 48 -12.28 28.07 29.20
C TYR A 48 -13.24 28.48 30.33
N LYS A 49 -13.45 27.61 31.31
CA LYS A 49 -14.14 27.97 32.56
C LYS A 49 -13.20 28.74 33.47
N ASN A 50 -11.95 28.28 33.59
CA ASN A 50 -10.87 28.93 34.31
C ASN A 50 -9.55 28.74 33.52
N PRO A 51 -9.15 29.73 32.70
CA PRO A 51 -8.03 29.60 31.78
C PRO A 51 -6.72 29.17 32.45
N LEU A 52 -6.39 29.77 33.60
CA LEU A 52 -5.11 29.53 34.28
C LEU A 52 -5.06 28.15 34.93
N ASP A 53 -6.12 27.73 35.61
CA ASP A 53 -6.18 26.42 36.26
C ASP A 53 -6.20 25.27 35.24
N GLU A 54 -6.95 25.44 34.15
CA GLU A 54 -6.99 24.46 33.05
C GLU A 54 -5.63 24.36 32.35
N LEU A 55 -4.98 25.50 32.06
CA LEU A 55 -3.63 25.53 31.49
C LEU A 55 -2.62 24.81 32.40
N ASN A 56 -2.61 25.13 33.69
CA ASN A 56 -1.68 24.52 34.65
C ASN A 56 -1.91 23.00 34.79
N THR A 57 -3.18 22.58 34.79
CA THR A 57 -3.54 21.15 34.87
C THR A 57 -3.02 20.40 33.66
N ILE A 58 -3.25 20.90 32.45
CA ILE A 58 -2.80 20.25 31.22
C ILE A 58 -1.28 20.27 31.11
N LEU A 59 -0.63 21.41 31.41
CA LEU A 59 0.83 21.47 31.38
C LEU A 59 1.47 20.49 32.37
N LYS A 60 0.88 20.30 33.56
CA LYS A 60 1.34 19.27 34.50
C LYS A 60 1.25 17.88 33.87
N THR A 61 0.10 17.50 33.32
CA THR A 61 -0.07 16.20 32.66
C THR A 61 0.92 15.99 31.52
N TYR A 62 1.13 17.01 30.67
CA TYR A 62 2.06 16.90 29.54
C TYR A 62 3.52 16.82 29.97
N ASN A 63 3.91 17.54 31.03
CA ASN A 63 5.25 17.47 31.59
C ASN A 63 5.53 16.13 32.31
N GLU A 64 4.51 15.51 32.91
CA GLU A 64 4.64 14.23 33.62
C GLU A 64 4.55 13.03 32.67
N LYS A 65 3.57 13.00 31.76
CA LYS A 65 3.25 11.82 30.95
C LYS A 65 3.77 11.90 29.52
N TYR A 66 3.70 13.08 28.91
CA TYR A 66 3.92 13.24 27.47
C TYR A 66 5.23 13.94 27.12
N ARG A 67 6.10 14.22 28.10
CA ARG A 67 7.33 15.01 27.96
C ARG A 67 8.21 14.60 26.77
N LEU A 68 8.32 13.30 26.49
CA LEU A 68 9.18 12.78 25.43
C LEU A 68 8.45 12.50 24.11
N TYR A 69 7.17 12.86 23.98
CA TYR A 69 6.41 12.67 22.75
C TYR A 69 6.84 13.68 21.68
N PRO A 70 7.36 13.24 20.52
CA PRO A 70 7.80 14.17 19.48
C PRO A 70 6.66 14.79 18.69
N VAL A 71 5.50 14.14 18.67
CA VAL A 71 4.32 14.59 17.94
C VAL A 71 3.12 14.60 18.87
N LEU A 72 2.42 15.73 18.91
CA LEU A 72 1.19 15.91 19.69
C LEU A 72 0.06 16.33 18.76
N TYR A 73 -1.15 15.79 18.98
CA TYR A 73 -2.34 16.11 18.20
C TYR A 73 -3.44 16.66 19.11
N PHE A 74 -4.00 17.80 18.73
CA PHE A 74 -5.07 18.46 19.45
C PHE A 74 -6.23 18.79 18.54
N PHE A 75 -7.45 18.68 19.05
CA PHE A 75 -8.61 19.31 18.43
C PHE A 75 -9.00 20.56 19.20
N GLY A 76 -9.05 21.67 18.47
CA GLY A 76 -9.26 23.02 18.98
C GLY A 76 -7.96 23.75 19.30
N PHE A 77 -7.87 25.05 19.01
CA PHE A 77 -6.68 25.88 19.25
C PHE A 77 -6.74 26.74 20.52
N GLY A 78 -7.95 27.14 20.92
CA GLY A 78 -8.22 27.98 22.07
C GLY A 78 -7.46 29.32 22.04
N ASN A 79 -6.96 29.75 23.19
CA ASN A 79 -6.17 30.99 23.29
C ASN A 79 -4.72 30.84 22.76
N GLY A 80 -4.28 29.62 22.45
CA GLY A 80 -2.95 29.28 21.94
C GLY A 80 -1.83 29.22 22.99
N ILE A 81 -2.02 29.68 24.23
CA ILE A 81 -0.97 29.75 25.25
C ILE A 81 -0.37 28.37 25.52
N LEU A 82 -1.22 27.34 25.59
CA LEU A 82 -0.81 25.95 25.78
C LEU A 82 0.29 25.53 24.79
N TYR A 83 0.11 25.79 23.48
CA TYR A 83 1.09 25.37 22.48
C TYR A 83 2.38 26.16 22.56
N LYS A 84 2.30 27.44 22.92
CA LYS A 84 3.49 28.26 23.14
C LYS A 84 4.34 27.71 24.27
N ALA A 85 3.71 27.27 25.35
CA ALA A 85 4.36 26.64 26.49
C ALA A 85 4.90 25.24 26.16
N LEU A 86 4.10 24.38 25.53
CA LEU A 86 4.53 23.04 25.14
C LEU A 86 5.74 23.08 24.19
N LEU A 87 5.75 23.98 23.20
CA LEU A 87 6.86 24.10 22.25
C LEU A 87 8.17 24.63 22.85
N GLN A 88 8.20 25.02 24.14
CA GLN A 88 9.46 25.25 24.86
C GLN A 88 10.21 23.94 25.14
N ASN A 89 9.52 22.80 25.15
CA ASN A 89 10.14 21.49 25.31
C ASN A 89 10.78 21.06 23.98
N PRO A 90 12.11 20.88 23.91
CA PRO A 90 12.80 20.52 22.67
C PRO A 90 12.49 19.11 22.16
N HIS A 91 11.88 18.26 23.01
CA HIS A 91 11.43 16.93 22.59
C HIS A 91 10.17 17.01 21.72
N HIS A 92 9.29 17.99 21.93
CA HIS A 92 8.11 18.20 21.07
C HIS A 92 8.57 18.80 19.74
N LYS A 93 8.60 17.98 18.70
CA LYS A 93 9.05 18.38 17.36
C LYS A 93 7.93 19.02 16.56
N VAL A 94 6.71 18.49 16.65
CA VAL A 94 5.56 18.99 15.92
C VAL A 94 4.30 18.89 16.79
N ILE A 95 3.52 19.97 16.85
CA ILE A 95 2.16 20.00 17.38
C ILE A 95 1.21 20.24 16.20
N ILE A 96 0.24 19.33 16.02
CA ILE A 96 -0.79 19.42 15.00
C ILE A 96 -2.10 19.78 15.70
N VAL A 97 -2.72 20.89 15.27
CA VAL A 97 -3.96 21.40 15.84
C VAL A 97 -5.04 21.46 14.78
N PHE A 98 -6.14 20.75 15.01
CA PHE A 98 -7.32 20.75 14.15
C PHE A 98 -8.31 21.79 14.66
N GLU A 99 -8.57 22.86 13.90
CA GLU A 99 -9.50 23.91 14.32
C GLU A 99 -10.65 24.03 13.32
N LYS A 100 -11.88 24.07 13.85
CA LYS A 100 -13.12 24.19 13.08
C LYS A 100 -13.53 25.64 12.88
N ASP A 101 -13.23 26.50 13.85
CA ASP A 101 -13.55 27.92 13.84
C ASP A 101 -12.29 28.78 13.72
N LEU A 102 -12.00 29.21 12.48
CA LEU A 102 -10.78 29.98 12.19
C LEU A 102 -10.78 31.38 12.82
N GLU A 103 -11.92 31.90 13.30
CA GLU A 103 -11.95 33.16 14.05
C GLU A 103 -11.24 33.04 15.40
N ILE A 104 -11.17 31.83 15.99
CA ILE A 104 -10.37 31.55 17.19
C ILE A 104 -8.88 31.73 16.89
N ILE A 105 -8.38 31.11 15.80
CA ILE A 105 -6.99 31.27 15.34
C ILE A 105 -6.67 32.75 15.11
N HIS A 106 -7.55 33.44 14.38
CA HIS A 106 -7.38 34.84 14.06
C HIS A 106 -7.28 35.70 15.34
N THR A 107 -8.15 35.44 16.32
CA THR A 107 -8.15 36.14 17.62
C THR A 107 -6.86 35.85 18.39
N ALA A 108 -6.44 34.58 18.51
CA ALA A 108 -5.20 34.21 19.19
C ALA A 108 -3.95 34.82 18.51
N PHE A 109 -3.90 34.85 17.18
CA PHE A 109 -2.78 35.44 16.44
C PHE A 109 -2.69 36.96 16.61
N SER A 110 -3.78 37.62 16.99
CA SER A 110 -3.75 39.05 17.29
C SER A 110 -2.99 39.38 18.57
N ILE A 111 -2.97 38.45 19.54
CA ILE A 111 -2.40 38.62 20.88
C ILE A 111 -1.08 37.86 21.11
N ILE A 112 -0.81 36.77 20.37
CA ILE A 112 0.41 35.96 20.53
C ILE A 112 1.12 35.78 19.18
N ASP A 113 2.45 35.93 19.18
CA ASP A 113 3.30 35.68 18.02
C ASP A 113 3.72 34.20 17.94
N PHE A 114 3.26 33.48 16.91
CA PHE A 114 3.63 32.11 16.54
C PHE A 114 4.49 32.04 15.27
N SER A 115 4.97 33.20 14.79
CA SER A 115 5.59 33.31 13.47
C SER A 115 6.79 32.39 13.29
N LYS A 116 7.55 32.12 14.36
CA LYS A 116 8.69 31.20 14.38
C LYS A 116 8.24 29.74 14.31
N GLU A 117 7.33 29.35 15.18
CA GLU A 117 6.81 27.98 15.28
C GLU A 117 6.12 27.54 13.98
N LEU A 118 5.42 28.46 13.32
CA LEU A 118 4.78 28.24 12.02
C LEU A 118 5.81 28.12 10.89
N GLN A 119 6.85 28.97 10.87
CA GLN A 119 7.92 28.92 9.85
C GLN A 119 8.78 27.65 9.95
N GLU A 120 9.06 27.21 11.18
CA GLU A 120 9.81 25.98 11.47
C GLU A 120 8.94 24.72 11.35
N ALA A 121 7.65 24.85 11.00
CA ALA A 121 6.67 23.77 10.95
C ALA A 121 6.54 22.97 12.26
N LYS A 122 6.89 23.58 13.40
CA LYS A 122 6.69 23.01 14.74
C LYS A 122 5.24 23.12 15.21
N LEU A 123 4.49 24.10 14.70
CA LEU A 123 3.05 24.23 14.89
C LEU A 123 2.37 24.12 13.52
N VAL A 124 1.55 23.10 13.35
CA VAL A 124 0.77 22.86 12.13
C VAL A 124 -0.71 23.01 12.48
N ILE A 125 -1.40 23.93 11.79
CA ILE A 125 -2.82 24.17 11.97
C ILE A 125 -3.57 23.59 10.77
N ALA A 126 -4.54 22.73 11.03
CA ALA A 126 -5.39 22.08 10.05
C ALA A 126 -6.82 22.63 10.16
N ASP A 127 -7.30 23.29 9.10
CA ASP A 127 -8.68 23.74 8.99
C ASP A 127 -9.60 22.55 8.72
N VAL A 128 -10.42 22.20 9.71
CA VAL A 128 -11.33 21.04 9.63
C VAL A 128 -12.32 21.17 8.47
N ASN A 129 -12.63 22.38 8.02
CA ASN A 129 -13.58 22.61 6.93
C ASN A 129 -13.04 22.22 5.54
N CYS A 130 -11.73 22.02 5.39
CA CYS A 130 -11.12 21.74 4.10
C CYS A 130 -10.25 20.46 4.09
N LEU A 131 -10.32 19.63 5.13
CA LEU A 131 -9.59 18.38 5.16
C LEU A 131 -10.22 17.35 4.20
N ASP A 132 -9.38 16.79 3.36
CA ASP A 132 -9.71 15.70 2.44
C ASP A 132 -8.75 14.51 2.63
N THR A 133 -9.00 13.43 1.88
CA THR A 133 -8.16 12.22 1.90
C THR A 133 -6.68 12.53 1.64
N MET A 134 -6.37 13.44 0.71
CA MET A 134 -4.99 13.80 0.39
C MET A 134 -4.31 14.53 1.56
N SER A 135 -5.04 15.38 2.27
CA SER A 135 -4.57 16.10 3.46
C SER A 135 -4.14 15.11 4.55
N TYR A 136 -4.97 14.11 4.85
CA TYR A 136 -4.63 13.06 5.82
C TYR A 136 -3.48 12.17 5.34
N GLU A 137 -3.48 11.76 4.07
CA GLU A 137 -2.40 10.93 3.52
C GLU A 137 -1.05 11.64 3.60
N LEU A 138 -0.99 12.91 3.23
CA LEU A 138 0.24 13.71 3.31
C LEU A 138 0.72 13.80 4.77
N MET A 139 -0.18 14.14 5.70
CA MET A 139 0.15 14.31 7.11
C MET A 139 0.67 13.02 7.75
N CYS A 140 -0.04 11.90 7.56
CA CYS A 140 0.26 10.63 8.21
C CYS A 140 1.50 9.92 7.64
N ARG A 141 1.98 10.32 6.45
CA ARG A 141 3.17 9.73 5.80
C ARG A 141 4.45 10.52 5.98
N GLN A 142 4.34 11.75 6.48
CA GLN A 142 5.48 12.62 6.74
C GLN A 142 6.17 12.24 8.05
N GLN A 143 7.49 12.47 8.14
CA GLN A 143 8.23 12.32 9.38
C GLN A 143 8.16 13.64 10.18
N PRO A 144 8.11 13.60 11.53
CA PRO A 144 8.17 12.42 12.39
C PRO A 144 6.81 11.70 12.64
N MET A 145 5.69 12.20 12.11
CA MET A 145 4.33 11.65 12.36
C MET A 145 4.24 10.15 12.11
N LEU A 146 4.83 9.67 11.01
CA LEU A 146 4.84 8.25 10.66
C LEU A 146 5.60 7.39 11.68
N ASN A 147 6.81 7.79 12.09
CA ASN A 147 7.60 7.03 13.07
C ASN A 147 6.88 6.89 14.43
N PHE A 148 6.09 7.90 14.79
CA PHE A 148 5.33 7.94 16.05
C PHE A 148 3.84 7.58 15.88
N ALA A 149 3.48 6.91 14.77
CA ALA A 149 2.09 6.53 14.49
C ALA A 149 1.45 5.67 15.59
N ARG A 150 2.24 4.83 16.28
CA ARG A 150 1.76 3.96 17.37
C ARG A 150 1.61 4.65 18.73
N THR A 151 2.03 5.91 18.83
CA THR A 151 1.85 6.73 20.04
C THR A 151 0.80 7.82 19.82
N TYR A 152 0.01 7.71 18.74
CA TYR A 152 -1.05 8.65 18.39
C TYR A 152 -2.19 8.64 19.42
N PHE A 153 -2.61 9.84 19.80
CA PHE A 153 -3.88 10.15 20.44
C PHE A 153 -4.29 11.57 20.04
N LEU A 154 -5.60 11.86 20.07
CA LEU A 154 -6.14 13.21 19.80
C LEU A 154 -6.68 13.80 21.10
N GLU A 155 -6.07 14.88 21.57
CA GLU A 155 -6.44 15.52 22.84
C GLU A 155 -7.44 16.66 22.64
N LEU A 156 -8.37 16.80 23.59
CA LEU A 156 -9.20 17.99 23.79
C LEU A 156 -8.72 18.71 25.04
N HIS A 157 -8.23 19.93 24.87
CA HIS A 157 -7.66 20.71 25.97
C HIS A 157 -8.69 21.65 26.64
N SER A 158 -9.95 21.60 26.20
CA SER A 158 -11.06 22.39 26.75
C SER A 158 -12.40 21.75 26.38
N ASP A 159 -13.33 21.73 27.34
CA ASP A 159 -14.71 21.25 27.19
C ASP A 159 -15.49 22.04 26.11
N TYR A 160 -15.07 23.27 25.78
CA TYR A 160 -15.72 24.08 24.75
C TYR A 160 -15.84 23.32 23.42
N TYR A 161 -14.83 22.52 23.09
CA TYR A 161 -14.74 21.81 21.83
C TYR A 161 -15.67 20.60 21.72
N GLU A 162 -16.29 20.14 22.82
CA GLU A 162 -17.26 19.03 22.79
C GLU A 162 -18.44 19.31 21.86
N ARG A 163 -18.77 20.59 21.62
CA ARG A 163 -19.81 20.99 20.64
C ARG A 163 -19.52 20.54 19.20
N TYR A 164 -18.28 20.18 18.90
CA TYR A 164 -17.85 19.68 17.59
C TYR A 164 -17.67 18.15 17.57
N HIS A 165 -18.42 17.42 18.42
CA HIS A 165 -18.32 15.97 18.61
C HIS A 165 -18.17 15.17 17.30
N GLU A 166 -19.08 15.38 16.34
CA GLU A 166 -19.04 14.67 15.05
C GLU A 166 -17.77 14.97 14.24
N ASN A 167 -17.30 16.21 14.27
CA ASN A 167 -16.06 16.59 13.61
C ASN A 167 -14.84 15.96 14.28
N ILE A 168 -14.82 15.89 15.61
CA ILE A 168 -13.76 15.24 16.39
C ILE A 168 -13.69 13.76 16.04
N LEU A 169 -14.83 13.06 16.06
CA LEU A 169 -14.91 11.64 15.69
C LEU A 169 -14.44 11.42 14.25
N THR A 170 -14.88 12.26 13.31
CA THR A 170 -14.50 12.19 11.90
C THR A 170 -12.99 12.38 11.72
N VAL A 171 -12.41 13.42 12.33
CA VAL A 171 -10.96 13.68 12.28
C VAL A 171 -10.18 12.53 12.88
N ASN A 172 -10.58 12.03 14.06
CA ASN A 172 -9.90 10.94 14.73
C ASN A 172 -9.94 9.63 13.92
N ASN A 173 -11.12 9.26 13.39
CA ASN A 173 -11.27 8.07 12.56
C ASN A 173 -10.42 8.16 11.29
N ASN A 174 -10.45 9.31 10.61
CA ASN A 174 -9.62 9.53 9.43
C ASN A 174 -8.13 9.43 9.74
N LEU A 175 -7.65 10.03 10.83
CA LEU A 175 -6.24 9.92 11.24
C LEU A 175 -5.85 8.47 11.52
N ILE A 176 -6.64 7.74 12.30
CA ILE A 176 -6.38 6.32 12.61
C ILE A 176 -6.33 5.48 11.33
N GLU A 177 -7.27 5.67 10.41
CA GLU A 177 -7.28 4.94 9.14
C GLU A 177 -6.06 5.25 8.29
N HIS A 178 -5.69 6.53 8.15
CA HIS A 178 -4.56 6.93 7.30
C HIS A 178 -3.21 6.57 7.93
N LEU A 179 -3.07 6.61 9.26
CA LEU A 179 -1.90 6.09 9.97
C LEU A 179 -1.78 4.57 9.76
N LYS A 180 -2.88 3.81 9.89
CA LYS A 180 -2.89 2.37 9.59
C LYS A 180 -2.46 2.09 8.15
N LYS A 181 -3.02 2.81 7.17
CA LYS A 181 -2.63 2.70 5.75
C LYS A 181 -1.14 3.02 5.54
N ALA A 182 -0.64 4.08 6.18
CA ALA A 182 0.76 4.48 6.08
C ALA A 182 1.71 3.41 6.66
N VAL A 183 1.37 2.82 7.81
CA VAL A 183 2.13 1.72 8.42
C VAL A 183 2.10 0.46 7.55
N LEU A 184 0.92 0.09 7.03
CA LEU A 184 0.75 -1.13 6.20
C LEU A 184 1.48 -1.05 4.86
N LYS A 185 1.78 0.15 4.36
CA LYS A 185 2.55 0.33 3.11
C LYS A 185 3.95 -0.28 3.15
N TYR A 186 4.54 -0.43 4.34
CA TYR A 186 5.85 -1.09 4.51
C TYR A 186 5.77 -2.62 4.44
N GLY A 187 4.57 -3.19 4.26
CA GLY A 187 4.34 -4.63 4.27
C GLY A 187 4.04 -5.16 5.66
N ASN A 188 3.35 -6.29 5.72
CA ASN A 188 2.91 -6.93 6.97
C ASN A 188 3.18 -8.43 7.05
N LEU A 189 3.62 -9.09 5.97
CA LEU A 189 3.79 -10.54 5.90
C LEU A 189 5.08 -10.95 5.17
N PRO A 190 6.20 -11.10 5.89
CA PRO A 190 7.46 -11.57 5.32
C PRO A 190 7.36 -12.95 4.62
N LEU A 191 6.44 -13.81 5.09
CA LEU A 191 6.18 -15.12 4.48
C LEU A 191 5.69 -15.00 3.02
N ASP A 192 4.85 -14.02 2.73
CA ASP A 192 4.35 -13.78 1.37
C ASP A 192 5.48 -13.36 0.42
N ALA A 193 6.38 -12.49 0.90
CA ALA A 193 7.56 -12.08 0.15
C ALA A 193 8.51 -13.25 -0.10
N LEU A 194 8.80 -14.06 0.92
CA LEU A 194 9.65 -15.26 0.80
C LEU A 194 9.08 -16.28 -0.20
N GLN A 195 7.78 -16.53 -0.14
CA GLN A 195 7.09 -17.39 -1.10
C GLN A 195 7.24 -16.85 -2.53
N GLY A 196 7.02 -15.54 -2.73
CA GLY A 196 7.19 -14.92 -4.05
C GLY A 196 8.63 -15.00 -4.58
N ILE A 197 9.62 -14.82 -3.71
CA ILE A 197 11.06 -14.92 -4.06
C ILE A 197 11.43 -16.35 -4.46
N GLU A 198 11.01 -17.34 -3.68
CA GLU A 198 11.24 -18.77 -3.96
C GLU A 198 10.62 -19.16 -5.31
N GLN A 199 9.35 -18.84 -5.51
CA GLN A 199 8.62 -19.21 -6.72
C GLN A 199 9.13 -18.45 -7.96
N TYR A 200 9.49 -17.17 -7.82
CA TYR A 200 10.16 -16.43 -8.90
C TYR A 200 11.45 -17.11 -9.32
N THR A 201 12.29 -17.48 -8.36
CA THR A 201 13.58 -18.14 -8.61
C THR A 201 13.36 -19.50 -9.28
N HIS A 202 12.39 -20.28 -8.80
CA HIS A 202 11.98 -21.56 -9.37
C HIS A 202 11.51 -21.44 -10.83
N ASN A 203 10.77 -20.38 -11.16
CA ASN A 203 10.21 -20.15 -12.48
C ASN A 203 11.20 -19.53 -13.48
N LEU A 204 12.40 -19.10 -13.05
CA LEU A 204 13.42 -18.49 -13.93
C LEU A 204 13.69 -19.29 -15.22
N PRO A 205 13.98 -20.61 -15.20
CA PRO A 205 14.26 -21.34 -16.44
C PRO A 205 13.09 -21.31 -17.43
N LYS A 206 11.85 -21.36 -16.92
CA LYS A 206 10.64 -21.25 -17.73
C LYS A 206 10.49 -19.82 -18.26
N MET A 207 10.60 -18.80 -17.41
CA MET A 207 10.54 -17.40 -17.83
C MET A 207 11.55 -17.11 -18.94
N LEU A 208 12.80 -17.54 -18.76
CA LEU A 208 13.90 -17.22 -19.66
C LEU A 208 13.86 -17.96 -21.00
N SER A 209 13.07 -19.03 -21.11
CA SER A 209 12.86 -19.79 -22.34
C SER A 209 11.59 -19.38 -23.12
N HIS A 210 10.77 -18.50 -22.54
CA HIS A 210 9.52 -18.01 -23.12
C HIS A 210 9.62 -16.56 -23.62
N PRO A 211 8.65 -16.09 -24.42
CA PRO A 211 8.62 -14.71 -24.89
C PRO A 211 8.68 -13.69 -23.76
N SER A 212 9.41 -12.61 -23.99
CA SER A 212 9.61 -11.54 -23.01
C SER A 212 8.49 -10.51 -23.06
N TYR A 213 8.29 -9.76 -21.97
CA TYR A 213 7.36 -8.63 -21.96
C TYR A 213 7.71 -7.56 -23.01
N LYS A 214 9.01 -7.30 -23.19
CA LYS A 214 9.50 -6.41 -24.24
C LYS A 214 9.08 -6.88 -25.64
N GLU A 215 9.12 -8.19 -25.89
CA GLU A 215 8.69 -8.78 -27.17
C GLU A 215 7.18 -8.64 -27.38
N LEU A 216 6.38 -8.89 -26.33
CA LEU A 216 4.94 -8.67 -26.36
C LEU A 216 4.61 -7.23 -26.79
N LEU A 217 5.18 -6.23 -26.11
CA LEU A 217 4.94 -4.83 -26.44
C LEU A 217 5.44 -4.49 -27.85
N LYS A 218 6.61 -5.00 -28.26
CA LYS A 218 7.16 -4.75 -29.59
C LYS A 218 6.24 -5.26 -30.70
N LYS A 219 5.66 -6.45 -30.55
CA LYS A 219 4.85 -7.10 -31.59
C LYS A 219 3.38 -6.69 -31.57
N ARG A 220 2.84 -6.37 -30.39
CA ARG A 220 1.38 -6.26 -30.20
C ARG A 220 0.87 -4.89 -29.73
N LYS A 221 1.76 -3.91 -29.54
CA LYS A 221 1.34 -2.54 -29.24
C LYS A 221 0.62 -1.92 -30.44
N ASN A 222 -0.47 -1.19 -30.16
CA ASN A 222 -1.31 -0.47 -31.11
C ASN A 222 -1.97 -1.36 -32.19
N LEU A 223 -2.13 -2.67 -31.96
CA LEU A 223 -2.84 -3.56 -32.90
C LEU A 223 -4.37 -3.47 -32.81
N SER A 224 -4.89 -2.89 -31.72
CA SER A 224 -6.32 -2.69 -31.50
C SER A 224 -6.56 -1.39 -30.74
N ASP A 225 -7.58 -0.64 -31.14
CA ASP A 225 -8.01 0.57 -30.43
C ASP A 225 -8.83 0.24 -29.17
N THR A 226 -9.46 -0.94 -29.09
CA THR A 226 -10.38 -1.29 -27.99
C THR A 226 -10.00 -2.61 -27.33
N ALA A 227 -9.93 -2.58 -26.00
CA ALA A 227 -9.78 -3.76 -25.14
C ALA A 227 -11.07 -4.01 -24.34
N ILE A 228 -11.45 -5.27 -24.18
CA ILE A 228 -12.48 -5.71 -23.24
C ILE A 228 -11.79 -6.56 -22.17
N ILE A 229 -11.96 -6.16 -20.91
CA ILE A 229 -11.45 -6.89 -19.74
C ILE A 229 -12.61 -7.63 -19.11
N VAL A 230 -12.48 -8.96 -19.07
CA VAL A 230 -13.50 -9.89 -18.59
C VAL A 230 -13.13 -10.42 -17.21
N SER A 231 -13.95 -10.06 -16.23
CA SER A 231 -13.87 -10.51 -14.84
C SER A 231 -15.05 -11.42 -14.48
N THR A 232 -15.09 -11.95 -13.25
CA THR A 232 -16.01 -13.04 -12.84
C THR A 232 -17.20 -12.63 -11.99
N GLY A 233 -17.46 -11.33 -11.86
CA GLY A 233 -18.58 -10.84 -11.08
C GLY A 233 -19.96 -11.24 -11.64
N PRO A 234 -21.03 -11.07 -10.83
CA PRO A 234 -22.37 -11.51 -11.17
C PRO A 234 -22.92 -11.01 -12.53
N SER A 235 -22.52 -9.82 -12.99
CA SER A 235 -23.00 -9.27 -14.26
C SER A 235 -22.48 -9.99 -15.50
N LEU A 236 -21.43 -10.83 -15.36
CA LEU A 236 -20.84 -11.51 -16.51
C LEU A 236 -21.86 -12.37 -17.26
N SER A 237 -22.72 -13.12 -16.56
CA SER A 237 -23.65 -14.09 -17.19
C SER A 237 -24.55 -13.44 -18.25
N LYS A 238 -25.03 -12.21 -18.01
CA LYS A 238 -25.86 -11.46 -18.98
C LYS A 238 -25.05 -10.88 -20.15
N GLN A 239 -23.74 -10.74 -20.00
CA GLN A 239 -22.84 -10.14 -21.01
C GLN A 239 -22.25 -11.18 -21.97
N LEU A 240 -22.17 -12.46 -21.59
CA LEU A 240 -21.58 -13.52 -22.41
C LEU A 240 -22.19 -13.65 -23.83
N PRO A 241 -23.53 -13.60 -24.03
CA PRO A 241 -24.10 -13.69 -25.37
C PRO A 241 -23.69 -12.53 -26.28
N ILE A 242 -23.58 -11.32 -25.72
CA ILE A 242 -23.13 -10.13 -26.45
C ILE A 242 -21.64 -10.25 -26.74
N LEU A 243 -20.83 -10.58 -25.73
CA LEU A 243 -19.37 -10.71 -25.87
C LEU A 243 -19.02 -11.67 -27.02
N LYS A 244 -19.73 -12.79 -27.11
CA LYS A 244 -19.55 -13.80 -28.17
C LYS A 244 -19.66 -13.19 -29.58
N GLN A 245 -20.59 -12.26 -29.79
CA GLN A 245 -20.81 -11.58 -31.08
C GLN A 245 -19.67 -10.62 -31.47
N TYR A 246 -18.94 -10.09 -30.48
CA TYR A 246 -17.91 -9.05 -30.69
C TYR A 246 -16.47 -9.54 -30.46
N THR A 247 -16.27 -10.84 -30.18
CA THR A 247 -14.96 -11.43 -29.84
C THR A 247 -13.84 -11.10 -30.84
N ASN A 248 -14.16 -10.98 -32.13
CA ASN A 248 -13.17 -10.70 -33.18
C ASN A 248 -12.91 -9.20 -33.44
N LYS A 249 -13.65 -8.32 -32.76
CA LYS A 249 -13.61 -6.86 -33.00
C LYS A 249 -12.88 -6.05 -31.91
N ALA A 250 -12.50 -6.70 -30.81
CA ALA A 250 -11.76 -6.08 -29.71
C ALA A 250 -10.68 -7.04 -29.18
N THR A 251 -9.65 -6.52 -28.52
CA THR A 251 -8.72 -7.37 -27.76
C THR A 251 -9.40 -7.84 -26.48
N ILE A 252 -9.48 -9.15 -26.26
CA ILE A 252 -10.15 -9.73 -25.10
C ILE A 252 -9.10 -10.17 -24.07
N PHE A 253 -9.11 -9.51 -22.91
CA PHE A 253 -8.36 -9.93 -21.72
C PHE A 253 -9.29 -10.66 -20.77
N CYS A 254 -8.86 -11.80 -20.25
CA CYS A 254 -9.61 -12.61 -19.33
C CYS A 254 -8.85 -12.78 -18.02
N ALA A 255 -9.50 -12.54 -16.89
CA ALA A 255 -8.97 -12.96 -15.60
C ALA A 255 -8.93 -14.50 -15.51
N ASP A 256 -7.97 -15.06 -14.78
CA ASP A 256 -7.80 -16.51 -14.59
C ASP A 256 -9.10 -17.25 -14.23
N SER A 257 -9.85 -16.73 -13.27
CA SER A 257 -11.13 -17.28 -12.84
C SER A 257 -12.24 -17.20 -13.91
N ALA A 258 -12.14 -16.26 -14.86
CA ALA A 258 -13.12 -16.12 -15.95
C ALA A 258 -12.83 -17.06 -17.11
N TYR A 259 -11.62 -17.62 -17.19
CA TYR A 259 -11.18 -18.42 -18.32
C TYR A 259 -12.00 -19.72 -18.50
N PRO A 260 -12.27 -20.53 -17.46
CA PRO A 260 -13.14 -21.70 -17.60
C PRO A 260 -14.57 -21.34 -18.03
N ILE A 261 -15.09 -20.18 -17.61
CA ILE A 261 -16.42 -19.68 -17.99
C ILE A 261 -16.43 -19.33 -19.49
N LEU A 262 -15.43 -18.58 -19.95
CA LEU A 262 -15.31 -18.23 -21.37
C LEU A 262 -15.15 -19.47 -22.25
N ALA A 263 -14.37 -20.46 -21.83
CA ALA A 263 -14.23 -21.73 -22.52
C ALA A 263 -15.57 -22.48 -22.63
N LYS A 264 -16.34 -22.57 -21.53
CA LYS A 264 -17.68 -23.18 -21.51
C LYS A 264 -18.64 -22.53 -22.51
N HIS A 265 -18.53 -21.21 -22.71
CA HIS A 265 -19.38 -20.46 -23.66
C HIS A 265 -18.79 -20.36 -25.07
N ASN A 266 -17.63 -20.98 -25.31
CA ASN A 266 -16.87 -20.93 -26.56
C ASN A 266 -16.55 -19.48 -26.99
N ILE A 267 -16.08 -18.67 -26.04
CA ILE A 267 -15.62 -17.30 -26.26
C ILE A 267 -14.12 -17.29 -26.05
N LYS A 268 -13.35 -17.09 -27.11
CA LYS A 268 -11.90 -17.20 -27.07
C LYS A 268 -11.23 -15.88 -26.68
N PRO A 269 -10.54 -15.79 -25.53
CA PRO A 269 -9.77 -14.60 -25.19
C PRO A 269 -8.45 -14.53 -25.98
N ASP A 270 -7.88 -13.33 -26.11
CA ASP A 270 -6.53 -13.15 -26.66
C ASP A 270 -5.45 -13.31 -25.57
N TYR A 271 -5.79 -12.87 -24.35
CA TYR A 271 -4.94 -12.96 -23.18
C TYR A 271 -5.69 -13.55 -22.00
N VAL A 272 -5.07 -14.50 -21.30
CA VAL A 272 -5.51 -14.98 -19.98
C VAL A 272 -4.46 -14.54 -18.96
N MET A 273 -4.90 -13.84 -17.91
CA MET A 273 -4.02 -13.19 -16.94
C MET A 273 -4.09 -13.92 -15.60
N SER A 274 -2.96 -14.04 -14.89
CA SER A 274 -2.96 -14.51 -13.49
C SER A 274 -1.89 -13.83 -12.65
N LEU A 275 -2.25 -13.56 -11.41
CA LEU A 275 -1.47 -12.78 -10.45
C LEU A 275 -1.05 -13.63 -9.25
N GLU A 276 -1.91 -14.50 -8.74
CA GLU A 276 -1.75 -15.08 -7.41
C GLU A 276 -0.69 -16.19 -7.33
N ARG A 277 -0.02 -16.27 -6.17
CA ARG A 277 1.10 -17.19 -5.91
C ARG A 277 0.73 -18.44 -5.09
N ILE A 278 -0.56 -18.64 -4.85
CA ILE A 278 -1.08 -19.78 -4.09
C ILE A 278 -1.41 -20.96 -5.00
N PRO A 279 -1.33 -22.22 -4.51
CA PRO A 279 -1.67 -23.39 -5.31
C PRO A 279 -3.10 -23.35 -5.87
N LEU A 280 -4.02 -22.76 -5.09
CA LEU A 280 -5.45 -22.76 -5.39
C LEU A 280 -5.82 -22.05 -6.69
N THR A 281 -5.14 -20.95 -7.00
CA THR A 281 -5.35 -20.23 -8.27
C THR A 281 -4.76 -20.96 -9.47
N SER A 282 -3.83 -21.91 -9.24
CA SER A 282 -3.32 -22.76 -10.33
C SER A 282 -4.41 -23.69 -10.87
N GLU A 283 -5.40 -24.06 -10.04
CA GLU A 283 -6.46 -25.00 -10.44
C GLU A 283 -7.37 -24.42 -11.54
N TYR A 284 -7.42 -23.10 -11.74
CA TYR A 284 -8.10 -22.50 -12.92
C TYR A 284 -7.49 -22.93 -14.26
N PHE A 285 -6.27 -23.46 -14.24
CA PHE A 285 -5.57 -23.99 -15.41
C PHE A 285 -5.56 -25.52 -15.46
N ASN A 286 -6.04 -26.20 -14.42
CA ASN A 286 -6.13 -27.66 -14.34
C ASN A 286 -7.36 -28.18 -15.11
N ASN A 287 -7.36 -27.93 -16.41
CA ASN A 287 -8.38 -28.35 -17.38
C ASN A 287 -7.69 -28.58 -18.73
N ASN A 288 -8.39 -29.24 -19.65
CA ASN A 288 -7.92 -29.44 -21.01
C ASN A 288 -9.03 -29.02 -21.98
N PHE A 289 -8.83 -27.90 -22.67
CA PHE A 289 -9.77 -27.39 -23.67
C PHE A 289 -9.26 -27.59 -25.12
N GLY A 290 -8.15 -28.32 -25.30
CA GLY A 290 -7.61 -28.68 -26.61
C GLY A 290 -7.41 -27.49 -27.55
N ASP A 291 -8.04 -27.57 -28.73
CA ASP A 291 -7.90 -26.59 -29.81
C ASP A 291 -8.41 -25.18 -29.46
N PHE A 292 -9.25 -25.05 -28.42
CA PHE A 292 -9.67 -23.75 -27.91
C PHE A 292 -8.46 -22.89 -27.52
N ASP A 293 -7.42 -23.51 -26.94
CA ASP A 293 -6.25 -22.85 -26.35
C ASP A 293 -5.25 -22.30 -27.39
N LYS A 294 -5.36 -22.76 -28.65
CA LYS A 294 -4.47 -22.32 -29.74
C LYS A 294 -4.47 -20.80 -29.85
N ASN A 295 -3.32 -20.14 -29.97
CA ASN A 295 -3.19 -18.68 -30.10
C ASN A 295 -3.59 -17.82 -28.89
N ILE A 296 -4.08 -18.40 -27.79
CA ILE A 296 -4.25 -17.66 -26.52
C ILE A 296 -2.87 -17.46 -25.89
N ILE A 297 -2.59 -16.26 -25.35
CA ILE A 297 -1.40 -16.02 -24.53
C ILE A 297 -1.78 -15.98 -23.05
N PHE A 298 -1.26 -16.94 -22.28
CA PHE A 298 -1.36 -16.94 -20.82
C PHE A 298 -0.25 -16.05 -20.25
N ALA A 299 -0.58 -14.81 -19.93
CA ALA A 299 0.34 -13.82 -19.38
C ALA A 299 0.22 -13.78 -17.85
N ILE A 300 1.08 -14.58 -17.20
CA ILE A 300 1.05 -14.82 -15.75
C ILE A 300 2.23 -14.14 -15.07
N LYS A 301 2.12 -13.88 -13.77
CA LYS A 301 3.22 -13.30 -12.99
C LYS A 301 4.38 -14.27 -12.83
N SER A 302 5.60 -13.75 -12.83
CA SER A 302 6.81 -14.57 -12.69
C SER A 302 6.90 -15.30 -11.34
N TYR A 303 6.18 -14.83 -10.32
CA TYR A 303 6.09 -15.46 -8.99
C TYR A 303 4.84 -16.32 -8.78
N THR A 304 4.12 -16.74 -9.83
CA THR A 304 2.97 -17.65 -9.64
C THR A 304 3.43 -19.01 -9.12
N HIS A 305 2.53 -19.74 -8.47
CA HIS A 305 2.82 -21.07 -7.98
C HIS A 305 3.31 -22.01 -9.12
N PRO A 306 4.33 -22.88 -8.91
CA PRO A 306 4.88 -23.75 -9.96
C PRO A 306 3.85 -24.67 -10.65
N LYS A 307 2.78 -25.06 -9.95
CA LYS A 307 1.65 -25.78 -10.55
C LYS A 307 1.01 -25.04 -11.73
N THR A 308 1.00 -23.70 -11.72
CA THR A 308 0.44 -22.91 -12.81
C THR A 308 1.19 -23.20 -14.11
N THR A 309 2.52 -23.09 -14.12
CA THR A 309 3.32 -23.39 -15.32
C THR A 309 3.24 -24.86 -15.70
N GLN A 310 3.21 -25.77 -14.72
CA GLN A 310 3.00 -27.20 -14.95
C GLN A 310 1.68 -27.48 -15.70
N TYR A 311 0.55 -26.93 -15.25
CA TYR A 311 -0.75 -27.15 -15.91
C TYR A 311 -0.83 -26.51 -17.29
N LEU A 312 -0.16 -25.38 -17.49
CA LEU A 312 -0.06 -24.76 -18.83
C LEU A 312 0.73 -25.64 -19.79
N GLU A 313 1.86 -26.21 -19.34
CA GLU A 313 2.71 -27.08 -20.15
C GLU A 313 2.06 -28.44 -20.46
N ASN A 314 1.35 -29.04 -19.51
CA ASN A 314 0.61 -30.30 -19.72
C ASN A 314 -0.40 -30.22 -20.88
N ASN A 315 -0.88 -29.02 -21.20
CA ASN A 315 -1.84 -28.77 -22.27
C ASN A 315 -1.21 -28.03 -23.48
N ASN A 316 0.12 -27.93 -23.55
CA ASN A 316 0.84 -27.22 -24.61
C ASN A 316 0.37 -25.76 -24.82
N ARG A 317 0.01 -25.06 -23.74
CA ARG A 317 -0.48 -23.68 -23.79
C ARG A 317 0.67 -22.70 -24.01
N ASN A 318 0.44 -21.68 -24.82
CA ASN A 318 1.40 -20.59 -25.00
C ASN A 318 1.34 -19.63 -23.81
N TYR A 319 2.42 -19.53 -23.03
CA TYR A 319 2.45 -18.66 -21.87
C TYR A 319 3.70 -17.79 -21.82
N MET A 320 3.64 -16.77 -20.98
CA MET A 320 4.77 -15.91 -20.64
C MET A 320 4.70 -15.53 -19.16
N LEU A 321 5.89 -15.34 -18.57
CA LEU A 321 6.06 -14.95 -17.18
C LEU A 321 6.51 -13.49 -17.14
N ILE A 322 5.72 -12.63 -16.49
CA ILE A 322 5.93 -11.18 -16.44
C ILE A 322 6.32 -10.77 -15.02
N SER A 323 7.38 -9.99 -14.91
CA SER A 323 7.86 -9.51 -13.62
C SER A 323 7.00 -8.36 -13.05
N PRO A 324 6.80 -8.32 -11.71
CA PRO A 324 6.02 -7.29 -11.02
C PRO A 324 6.83 -5.99 -10.82
N THR A 325 6.14 -4.85 -10.76
CA THR A 325 6.76 -3.52 -10.56
C THR A 325 7.26 -3.27 -9.14
N ASP A 326 6.72 -3.93 -8.11
CA ASP A 326 7.00 -3.58 -6.71
C ASP A 326 7.94 -4.56 -5.99
N ALA A 327 8.80 -5.28 -6.73
CA ALA A 327 9.75 -6.25 -6.16
C ALA A 327 11.21 -5.89 -6.45
N LYS A 328 11.89 -5.24 -5.49
CA LYS A 328 13.32 -4.89 -5.55
C LYS A 328 14.25 -6.09 -5.76
N PHE A 329 13.95 -7.27 -5.20
CA PHE A 329 14.68 -8.51 -5.45
C PHE A 329 14.65 -8.89 -6.93
N ILE A 330 13.49 -8.77 -7.57
CA ILE A 330 13.34 -9.05 -9.01
C ILE A 330 14.14 -8.03 -9.83
N TYR A 331 14.13 -6.74 -9.45
CA TYR A 331 15.02 -5.74 -10.05
C TYR A 331 16.51 -6.08 -9.89
N PHE A 332 16.91 -6.64 -8.75
CA PHE A 332 18.30 -7.04 -8.48
C PHE A 332 18.81 -8.09 -9.49
N THR A 333 17.94 -8.95 -10.01
CA THR A 333 18.32 -9.94 -11.04
C THR A 333 18.64 -9.32 -12.41
N GLN A 334 18.25 -8.07 -12.65
CA GLN A 334 18.52 -7.31 -13.89
C GLN A 334 17.99 -7.99 -15.17
N LEU A 335 16.84 -8.66 -15.08
CA LEU A 335 16.15 -9.33 -16.20
C LEU A 335 15.08 -8.41 -16.82
N HIS A 336 15.42 -7.15 -17.06
CA HIS A 336 14.47 -6.07 -17.42
C HIS A 336 13.63 -6.34 -18.68
N ALA A 337 14.08 -7.19 -19.60
CA ALA A 337 13.30 -7.56 -20.79
C ALA A 337 11.98 -8.28 -20.44
N TYR A 338 11.91 -8.95 -19.29
CA TYR A 338 10.70 -9.63 -18.78
C TYR A 338 9.74 -8.68 -18.06
N GLY A 339 10.04 -7.38 -18.10
CA GLY A 339 9.11 -6.32 -17.79
C GLY A 339 8.93 -6.02 -16.32
N TYR A 340 8.08 -5.04 -16.09
CA TYR A 340 7.61 -4.59 -14.79
C TYR A 340 6.17 -4.14 -15.01
N LEU A 341 5.27 -5.11 -15.04
CA LEU A 341 3.84 -4.85 -15.17
C LEU A 341 3.29 -4.74 -13.75
N GLY A 342 2.62 -3.66 -13.38
CA GLY A 342 2.14 -3.54 -12.01
C GLY A 342 1.35 -2.28 -11.71
N THR A 343 0.65 -2.39 -10.56
CA THR A 343 0.09 -1.40 -9.60
C THR A 343 -1.20 -1.91 -8.95
N GLY A 344 -1.81 -2.97 -9.50
CA GLY A 344 -3.09 -3.47 -9.06
C GLY A 344 -3.11 -4.65 -8.10
N TRP A 345 -4.08 -4.64 -7.20
CA TRP A 345 -4.35 -5.68 -6.20
C TRP A 345 -5.12 -6.89 -6.74
N SER A 346 -5.52 -6.87 -8.02
CA SER A 346 -6.29 -7.93 -8.66
C SER A 346 -5.80 -8.24 -10.08
N VAL A 347 -6.16 -9.42 -10.59
CA VAL A 347 -5.88 -9.84 -11.97
C VAL A 347 -6.48 -8.87 -13.00
N ALA A 348 -7.65 -8.30 -12.71
CA ALA A 348 -8.30 -7.35 -13.60
C ALA A 348 -7.57 -6.01 -13.66
N ASN A 349 -7.01 -5.53 -12.54
CA ASN A 349 -6.12 -4.37 -12.55
C ASN A 349 -4.83 -4.66 -13.34
N MET A 350 -4.27 -5.87 -13.25
CA MET A 350 -3.13 -6.29 -14.08
C MET A 350 -3.49 -6.28 -15.57
N ALA A 351 -4.67 -6.77 -15.94
CA ALA A 351 -5.19 -6.73 -17.31
C ALA A 351 -5.35 -5.28 -17.81
N PHE A 352 -5.85 -4.38 -16.96
CA PHE A 352 -5.97 -2.94 -17.26
C PHE A 352 -4.62 -2.31 -17.59
N ASN A 353 -3.64 -2.53 -16.72
CA ASN A 353 -2.27 -2.03 -16.93
C ASN A 353 -1.66 -2.57 -18.24
N LEU A 354 -1.92 -3.82 -18.59
CA LEU A 354 -1.45 -4.39 -19.84
C LEU A 354 -2.17 -3.78 -21.05
N ALA A 355 -3.49 -3.61 -20.98
CA ALA A 355 -4.27 -2.96 -22.02
C ALA A 355 -3.78 -1.52 -22.27
N PHE A 356 -3.51 -0.76 -21.21
CA PHE A 356 -2.89 0.57 -21.28
C PHE A 356 -1.53 0.52 -21.99
N ASN A 357 -0.63 -0.38 -21.56
CA ASN A 357 0.73 -0.48 -22.12
C ASN A 357 0.76 -0.94 -23.59
N LEU A 358 -0.24 -1.72 -24.01
CA LEU A 358 -0.45 -2.11 -25.40
C LEU A 358 -1.08 -0.99 -26.26
N GLY A 359 -1.42 0.16 -25.68
CA GLY A 359 -1.83 1.35 -26.41
C GLY A 359 -3.29 1.38 -26.85
N HIS A 360 -4.18 0.64 -26.18
CA HIS A 360 -5.61 0.73 -26.45
C HIS A 360 -6.14 2.12 -26.08
N LYS A 361 -7.02 2.67 -26.91
CA LYS A 361 -7.67 3.99 -26.71
C LYS A 361 -8.96 3.87 -25.91
N ASN A 362 -9.60 2.70 -25.94
CA ASN A 362 -10.81 2.39 -25.21
C ASN A 362 -10.60 1.11 -24.39
N ILE A 363 -10.97 1.12 -23.11
CA ILE A 363 -10.94 -0.06 -22.24
C ILE A 363 -12.34 -0.25 -21.65
N ILE A 364 -12.95 -1.40 -21.95
CA ILE A 364 -14.31 -1.76 -21.52
C ILE A 364 -14.19 -2.81 -20.40
N LEU A 365 -14.84 -2.55 -19.27
CA LEU A 365 -14.88 -3.46 -18.12
C LEU A 365 -16.22 -4.22 -18.09
N ILE A 366 -16.16 -5.55 -18.10
CA ILE A 366 -17.33 -6.44 -17.98
C ILE A 366 -17.10 -7.50 -16.90
N GLY A 367 -18.16 -7.92 -16.20
CA GLY A 367 -18.05 -8.79 -15.03
C GLY A 367 -17.19 -8.21 -13.90
N GLN A 368 -16.85 -6.92 -13.92
CA GLN A 368 -16.07 -6.23 -12.90
C GLN A 368 -17.00 -5.54 -11.89
N ASP A 369 -17.88 -6.33 -11.26
CA ASP A 369 -18.94 -5.76 -10.40
C ASP A 369 -18.39 -5.10 -9.14
N LEU A 370 -17.36 -5.68 -8.51
CA LEU A 370 -16.81 -5.21 -7.22
C LEU A 370 -17.88 -5.05 -6.12
N ALA A 371 -18.97 -5.80 -6.26
CA ALA A 371 -20.15 -5.78 -5.42
C ALA A 371 -20.82 -7.16 -5.45
N TYR A 372 -21.57 -7.45 -4.40
CA TYR A 372 -22.49 -8.59 -4.39
C TYR A 372 -23.74 -8.26 -5.23
N SER A 373 -24.37 -9.27 -5.84
CA SER A 373 -25.71 -9.13 -6.39
C SER A 373 -26.75 -8.83 -5.29
N GLU A 374 -27.96 -8.43 -5.67
CA GLU A 374 -29.09 -8.28 -4.72
C GLU A 374 -29.37 -9.56 -3.92
N SER A 375 -29.15 -10.73 -4.53
CA SER A 375 -29.26 -12.05 -3.89
C SER A 375 -28.04 -12.46 -3.05
N GLY A 376 -27.04 -11.57 -2.91
CA GLY A 376 -25.82 -11.80 -2.12
C GLY A 376 -24.77 -12.70 -2.79
N ILE A 377 -24.87 -12.90 -4.11
CA ILE A 377 -23.93 -13.71 -4.89
C ILE A 377 -22.72 -12.85 -5.27
N SER A 378 -21.50 -13.39 -5.13
CA SER A 378 -20.25 -12.66 -5.41
C SER A 378 -19.64 -12.91 -6.79
N HIS A 379 -20.05 -13.98 -7.48
CA HIS A 379 -19.50 -14.40 -8.78
C HIS A 379 -20.62 -14.84 -9.73
N SER A 380 -20.32 -14.96 -11.02
CA SER A 380 -21.28 -15.45 -12.01
C SER A 380 -21.74 -16.89 -11.71
N SER A 381 -22.91 -17.27 -12.23
CA SER A 381 -23.54 -18.58 -12.00
C SER A 381 -22.71 -19.77 -12.48
N ASP A 382 -21.82 -19.56 -13.46
CA ASP A 382 -20.95 -20.57 -14.05
C ASP A 382 -19.57 -20.66 -13.39
N TYR A 383 -19.33 -19.87 -12.34
CA TYR A 383 -18.09 -19.88 -11.58
C TYR A 383 -17.97 -21.18 -10.77
N THR A 384 -17.04 -22.05 -11.15
CA THR A 384 -16.66 -23.23 -10.36
C THR A 384 -15.71 -22.78 -9.24
N TYR A 385 -16.23 -22.72 -8.01
CA TYR A 385 -15.46 -22.31 -6.83
C TYR A 385 -14.28 -23.25 -6.59
N LEU A 386 -13.05 -22.74 -6.67
CA LEU A 386 -11.86 -23.45 -6.21
C LEU A 386 -11.47 -23.07 -4.77
N THR A 387 -12.27 -22.31 -4.03
CA THR A 387 -12.01 -21.95 -2.60
C THR A 387 -13.08 -22.50 -1.66
N ASP A 388 -12.67 -22.96 -0.47
CA ASP A 388 -13.35 -23.36 0.83
C ASP A 388 -14.88 -23.55 0.93
N SER A 389 -15.67 -22.93 0.08
CA SER A 389 -17.12 -23.11 -0.04
C SER A 389 -17.54 -24.55 -0.39
N HIS A 390 -16.70 -25.34 -1.09
CA HIS A 390 -16.95 -26.78 -1.25
C HIS A 390 -16.73 -27.57 0.05
N ILE A 391 -15.92 -27.06 0.98
CA ILE A 391 -15.66 -27.69 2.29
C ILE A 391 -16.69 -27.20 3.33
N THR A 392 -17.25 -25.99 3.18
CA THR A 392 -18.07 -25.34 4.23
C THR A 392 -19.50 -24.95 3.85
N GLN A 393 -19.91 -25.08 2.56
CA GLN A 393 -21.23 -24.67 2.04
C GLN A 393 -21.68 -23.25 2.48
N LYS A 394 -20.76 -22.32 2.71
CA LYS A 394 -21.08 -20.93 3.04
C LYS A 394 -20.57 -20.00 1.94
N PRO A 395 -21.40 -19.05 1.44
CA PRO A 395 -20.89 -18.00 0.56
C PRO A 395 -19.79 -17.24 1.30
N TYR A 396 -18.83 -16.67 0.57
CA TYR A 396 -17.78 -15.80 1.10
C TYR A 396 -18.42 -14.51 1.67
N LYS A 397 -19.11 -14.63 2.81
CA LYS A 397 -19.84 -13.59 3.54
C LYS A 397 -18.99 -12.93 4.60
N ARG A 398 -17.65 -13.04 4.53
CA ARG A 398 -16.76 -12.45 5.54
C ARG A 398 -17.07 -10.96 5.75
N ASP A 399 -17.41 -10.28 4.67
CA ASP A 399 -17.61 -8.84 4.59
C ASP A 399 -19.04 -8.40 4.19
N PHE A 400 -19.95 -9.35 3.90
CA PHE A 400 -21.32 -9.02 3.49
C PHE A 400 -22.06 -8.26 4.60
N GLY A 401 -22.67 -7.11 4.28
CA GLY A 401 -23.32 -6.23 5.26
C GLY A 401 -22.36 -5.33 6.04
N LYS A 402 -21.05 -5.34 5.74
CA LYS A 402 -20.05 -4.53 6.46
C LYS A 402 -19.47 -3.39 5.63
N TYR A 403 -19.53 -3.50 4.31
CA TYR A 403 -18.98 -2.52 3.38
C TYR A 403 -19.99 -2.23 2.30
N GLU A 404 -20.17 -0.95 2.03
CA GLU A 404 -21.03 -0.45 0.97
C GLU A 404 -20.28 0.53 0.11
N CYS A 405 -20.73 0.68 -1.12
CA CYS A 405 -20.22 1.70 -2.02
C CYS A 405 -21.31 2.19 -2.96
N GLU A 406 -21.08 3.35 -3.56
CA GLU A 406 -21.98 3.94 -4.53
C GLU A 406 -22.28 2.95 -5.68
N ALA A 407 -23.56 2.78 -5.98
CA ALA A 407 -24.02 1.88 -7.03
C ALA A 407 -23.74 2.46 -8.43
N TYR A 408 -23.59 1.57 -9.42
CA TYR A 408 -23.60 1.94 -10.84
C TYR A 408 -24.76 2.91 -11.13
N GLY A 409 -24.48 4.00 -11.85
CA GLY A 409 -25.46 5.05 -12.18
C GLY A 409 -25.63 6.13 -11.09
N GLY A 410 -24.97 5.99 -9.93
CA GLY A 410 -24.97 7.00 -8.86
C GLY A 410 -26.23 7.01 -7.99
N ASN A 411 -27.15 6.06 -8.19
CA ASN A 411 -28.42 5.99 -7.47
C ASN A 411 -28.34 4.91 -6.39
N GLY A 412 -27.97 5.30 -5.18
CA GLY A 412 -27.93 4.42 -4.01
C GLY A 412 -26.59 3.72 -3.80
N VAL A 413 -26.63 2.61 -3.07
CA VAL A 413 -25.46 1.86 -2.63
C VAL A 413 -25.60 0.37 -2.91
N VAL A 414 -24.47 -0.30 -3.14
CA VAL A 414 -24.36 -1.75 -3.26
C VAL A 414 -23.43 -2.32 -2.19
N GLN A 415 -23.74 -3.54 -1.75
CA GLN A 415 -22.89 -4.28 -0.83
C GLN A 415 -21.57 -4.66 -1.51
N SER A 416 -20.45 -4.42 -0.81
CA SER A 416 -19.11 -4.71 -1.29
C SER A 416 -18.27 -5.37 -0.19
N SER A 417 -16.95 -5.41 -0.38
CA SER A 417 -15.99 -5.91 0.61
C SER A 417 -14.83 -4.94 0.77
N PHE A 418 -14.03 -5.15 1.81
CA PHE A 418 -12.81 -4.37 2.01
C PHE A 418 -11.86 -4.51 0.80
N VAL A 419 -11.63 -5.74 0.35
CA VAL A 419 -10.71 -6.05 -0.74
C VAL A 419 -11.21 -5.48 -2.07
N TRP A 420 -12.51 -5.59 -2.37
CA TRP A 420 -13.07 -5.00 -3.59
C TRP A 420 -13.04 -3.47 -3.56
N THR A 421 -13.14 -2.85 -2.39
CA THR A 421 -12.93 -1.41 -2.24
C THR A 421 -11.51 -1.02 -2.61
N LEU A 422 -10.50 -1.79 -2.21
CA LEU A 422 -9.10 -1.56 -2.63
C LEU A 422 -8.93 -1.73 -4.15
N PHE A 423 -9.57 -2.75 -4.74
CA PHE A 423 -9.52 -3.00 -6.18
C PHE A 423 -10.13 -1.83 -6.96
N ARG A 424 -11.28 -1.34 -6.48
CA ARG A 424 -12.01 -0.19 -7.03
C ARG A 424 -11.18 1.08 -6.96
N GLN A 425 -10.63 1.40 -5.80
CA GLN A 425 -9.77 2.58 -5.62
C GLN A 425 -8.54 2.54 -6.53
N ASN A 426 -7.94 1.36 -6.73
CA ASN A 426 -6.85 1.23 -7.69
C ASN A 426 -7.31 1.49 -9.13
N PHE A 427 -8.48 0.96 -9.55
CA PHE A 427 -9.04 1.31 -10.85
C PHE A 427 -9.27 2.82 -10.99
N GLU A 428 -9.85 3.48 -9.99
CA GLU A 428 -10.10 4.93 -10.01
C GLU A 428 -8.80 5.74 -10.19
N SER A 429 -7.72 5.32 -9.54
CA SER A 429 -6.38 5.88 -9.73
C SER A 429 -5.83 5.64 -11.15
N ASP A 430 -5.91 4.40 -11.64
CA ASP A 430 -5.45 4.01 -12.97
C ASP A 430 -6.24 4.73 -14.08
N ILE A 431 -7.55 4.92 -13.88
CA ILE A 431 -8.46 5.65 -14.77
C ILE A 431 -8.10 7.13 -14.79
N ALA A 432 -7.88 7.75 -13.63
CA ALA A 432 -7.48 9.15 -13.56
C ALA A 432 -6.17 9.38 -14.34
N HIS A 433 -5.19 8.49 -14.19
CA HIS A 433 -3.95 8.52 -14.97
C HIS A 433 -4.18 8.33 -16.47
N SER A 434 -5.03 7.37 -16.85
CA SER A 434 -5.33 7.04 -18.24
C SER A 434 -6.09 8.16 -18.97
N ASN A 435 -7.01 8.83 -18.29
CA ASN A 435 -7.77 9.96 -18.83
C ASN A 435 -6.84 11.13 -19.21
N HIS A 436 -5.76 11.38 -18.46
CA HIS A 436 -4.74 12.37 -18.84
C HIS A 436 -4.00 12.03 -20.14
N HIS A 437 -4.03 10.76 -20.57
CA HIS A 437 -3.47 10.28 -21.83
C HIS A 437 -4.53 10.16 -22.95
N GLY A 438 -5.76 10.63 -22.71
CA GLY A 438 -6.85 10.59 -23.68
C GLY A 438 -7.47 9.20 -23.90
N ILE A 439 -7.19 8.25 -23.01
CA ILE A 439 -7.79 6.90 -23.04
C ILE A 439 -9.13 6.94 -22.34
N LYS A 440 -10.16 6.35 -22.95
CA LYS A 440 -11.51 6.28 -22.37
C LYS A 440 -11.75 4.92 -21.71
N ILE A 441 -12.26 4.95 -20.49
CA ILE A 441 -12.59 3.75 -19.73
C ILE A 441 -14.10 3.66 -19.58
N TYR A 442 -14.67 2.50 -19.90
CA TYR A 442 -16.10 2.25 -19.82
C TYR A 442 -16.38 1.20 -18.75
N ASN A 443 -17.23 1.57 -17.80
CA ASN A 443 -17.80 0.65 -16.85
C ASN A 443 -19.12 0.12 -17.41
N CYS A 444 -19.19 -1.18 -17.74
CA CYS A 444 -20.38 -1.80 -18.31
C CYS A 444 -21.06 -2.79 -17.36
N THR A 445 -20.78 -2.71 -16.06
CA THR A 445 -21.28 -3.64 -15.04
C THR A 445 -22.54 -3.12 -14.37
N GLU A 446 -23.64 -2.99 -15.13
CA GLU A 446 -24.93 -2.55 -14.55
C GLU A 446 -25.34 -3.50 -13.41
N GLY A 447 -25.57 -2.94 -12.21
CA GLY A 447 -25.82 -3.70 -10.98
C GLY A 447 -24.59 -3.88 -10.07
N GLY A 448 -23.41 -3.47 -10.53
CA GLY A 448 -22.18 -3.44 -9.74
C GLY A 448 -21.92 -2.09 -9.04
N ALA A 449 -20.70 -1.93 -8.55
CA ALA A 449 -20.21 -0.69 -7.96
C ALA A 449 -19.89 0.38 -9.02
N ARG A 450 -20.10 1.64 -8.68
CA ARG A 450 -19.58 2.79 -9.42
C ARG A 450 -18.06 2.84 -9.25
N ILE A 451 -17.36 2.86 -10.38
CA ILE A 451 -15.91 3.09 -10.45
C ILE A 451 -15.70 4.53 -10.92
N LYS A 452 -15.32 5.43 -10.02
CA LYS A 452 -15.20 6.87 -10.34
C LYS A 452 -14.20 7.12 -11.47
N GLY A 453 -14.56 8.05 -12.36
CA GLY A 453 -13.76 8.41 -13.54
C GLY A 453 -14.02 7.55 -14.78
N ALA A 454 -14.64 6.37 -14.65
CA ALA A 454 -15.11 5.59 -15.79
C ALA A 454 -16.44 6.14 -16.33
N ILE A 455 -16.65 5.98 -17.63
CA ILE A 455 -17.91 6.26 -18.31
C ILE A 455 -18.84 5.06 -18.12
N GLU A 456 -19.96 5.26 -17.45
CA GLU A 456 -20.97 4.21 -17.30
C GLU A 456 -21.83 4.13 -18.56
N LYS A 457 -21.85 2.96 -19.21
CA LYS A 457 -22.68 2.72 -20.38
C LYS A 457 -23.08 1.23 -20.50
N PRO A 458 -24.27 0.88 -21.01
CA PRO A 458 -24.62 -0.52 -21.27
C PRO A 458 -23.66 -1.20 -22.24
N PHE A 459 -23.33 -2.48 -21.98
CA PHE A 459 -22.32 -3.20 -22.75
C PHE A 459 -22.66 -3.30 -24.25
N LYS A 460 -23.94 -3.54 -24.57
CA LYS A 460 -24.40 -3.64 -25.95
C LYS A 460 -24.17 -2.34 -26.72
N GLU A 461 -24.56 -1.21 -26.15
CA GLU A 461 -24.46 0.09 -26.81
C GLU A 461 -23.01 0.47 -27.09
N ILE A 462 -22.09 0.21 -26.15
CA ILE A 462 -20.67 0.53 -26.37
C ILE A 462 -20.03 -0.40 -27.41
N CYS A 463 -20.46 -1.66 -27.49
CA CYS A 463 -20.04 -2.57 -28.55
C CYS A 463 -20.51 -2.07 -29.92
N GLU A 464 -21.77 -1.63 -30.05
CA GLU A 464 -22.31 -1.08 -31.30
C GLU A 464 -21.60 0.21 -31.72
N GLU A 465 -21.24 1.08 -30.77
CA GLU A 465 -20.54 2.33 -31.03
C GLU A 465 -19.07 2.13 -31.46
N LEU A 466 -18.32 1.32 -30.70
CA LEU A 466 -16.87 1.23 -30.87
C LEU A 466 -16.41 0.06 -31.76
N LEU A 467 -17.15 -1.03 -31.80
CA LEU A 467 -16.71 -2.31 -32.39
C LEU A 467 -17.35 -2.53 -33.76
N THR A 468 -17.10 -1.59 -34.67
CA THR A 468 -17.66 -1.59 -36.02
C THR A 468 -16.81 -2.33 -37.05
N LYS A 469 -15.56 -2.66 -36.71
CA LYS A 469 -14.59 -3.32 -37.60
C LYS A 469 -14.04 -4.60 -36.98
N GLU A 470 -13.80 -5.61 -37.81
CA GLU A 470 -13.08 -6.81 -37.43
C GLU A 470 -11.58 -6.51 -37.24
N LEU A 471 -10.96 -7.18 -36.28
CA LEU A 471 -9.51 -7.17 -36.10
C LEU A 471 -8.88 -8.32 -36.89
N ASP A 472 -7.64 -8.11 -37.34
CA ASP A 472 -6.84 -9.19 -37.91
C ASP A 472 -6.37 -10.13 -36.80
N LYS A 473 -7.13 -11.22 -36.60
CA LYS A 473 -6.88 -12.26 -35.60
C LYS A 473 -6.64 -13.61 -36.26
N PRO A 474 -5.76 -14.46 -35.70
CA PRO A 474 -5.02 -14.27 -34.45
C PRO A 474 -3.89 -13.23 -34.58
N PHE A 475 -3.61 -12.51 -33.49
CA PHE A 475 -2.47 -11.58 -33.47
C PHE A 475 -1.14 -12.28 -33.73
N THR A 476 -0.18 -11.52 -34.26
CA THR A 476 1.17 -12.00 -34.56
C THR A 476 1.75 -12.83 -33.41
N PRO A 477 2.26 -14.05 -33.70
CA PRO A 477 2.91 -14.90 -32.71
C PRO A 477 4.10 -14.20 -32.07
N LEU A 478 4.37 -14.53 -30.80
CA LEU A 478 5.50 -14.00 -30.05
C LEU A 478 6.72 -14.90 -30.22
N GLU A 479 7.89 -14.28 -30.38
CA GLU A 479 9.14 -15.02 -30.53
C GLU A 479 9.77 -15.32 -29.16
N LYS A 480 10.24 -16.55 -28.99
CA LYS A 480 11.07 -16.92 -27.84
C LYS A 480 12.53 -16.55 -28.09
N PRO A 481 13.33 -16.27 -27.04
CA PRO A 481 14.77 -16.01 -27.21
C PRO A 481 15.48 -17.20 -27.88
N THR A 482 16.54 -16.91 -28.64
CA THR A 482 17.42 -17.95 -29.20
C THR A 482 18.05 -18.78 -28.08
N LEU A 483 18.41 -20.04 -28.36
CA LEU A 483 19.02 -20.91 -27.34
C LEU A 483 20.23 -20.27 -26.65
N ASN A 484 21.12 -19.64 -27.42
CA ASN A 484 22.28 -18.92 -26.86
C ASN A 484 21.86 -17.79 -25.92
N LYS A 485 20.80 -17.04 -26.27
CA LYS A 485 20.29 -15.98 -25.41
C LYS A 485 19.64 -16.52 -24.13
N GLN A 486 18.91 -17.64 -24.22
CA GLN A 486 18.35 -18.31 -23.04
C GLN A 486 19.47 -18.69 -22.06
N ILE A 487 20.55 -19.31 -22.55
CA ILE A 487 21.69 -19.76 -21.74
C ILE A 487 22.41 -18.56 -21.11
N GLU A 488 22.68 -17.50 -21.88
CA GLU A 488 23.26 -16.25 -21.37
C GLU A 488 22.45 -15.68 -20.19
N LEU A 489 21.13 -15.60 -20.36
CA LEU A 489 20.22 -15.08 -19.34
C LEU A 489 20.16 -16.00 -18.11
N MET A 490 20.15 -17.32 -18.31
CA MET A 490 20.14 -18.31 -17.22
C MET A 490 21.42 -18.24 -16.38
N LEU A 491 22.60 -18.14 -17.01
CA LEU A 491 23.88 -17.98 -16.32
C LEU A 491 23.97 -16.65 -15.56
N LYS A 492 23.46 -15.56 -16.15
CA LYS A 492 23.35 -14.27 -15.48
C LYS A 492 22.46 -14.36 -14.24
N ALA A 493 21.28 -14.97 -14.38
CA ALA A 493 20.35 -15.14 -13.27
C ALA A 493 20.98 -15.99 -12.16
N HIS A 494 21.56 -17.14 -12.50
CA HIS A 494 22.25 -18.03 -11.55
C HIS A 494 23.35 -17.29 -10.77
N THR A 495 24.19 -16.52 -11.46
CA THR A 495 25.24 -15.70 -10.83
C THR A 495 24.66 -14.71 -9.82
N LYS A 496 23.56 -14.03 -10.15
CA LYS A 496 22.88 -13.10 -9.26
C LYS A 496 22.30 -13.79 -8.03
N ILE A 497 21.62 -14.93 -8.21
CA ILE A 497 21.03 -15.68 -7.10
C ILE A 497 22.12 -16.25 -6.18
N LYS A 498 23.20 -16.83 -6.73
CA LYS A 498 24.35 -17.31 -5.95
C LYS A 498 25.03 -16.18 -5.17
N LYS A 499 25.15 -14.99 -5.76
CA LYS A 499 25.65 -13.81 -5.06
C LYS A 499 24.74 -13.45 -3.87
N SER A 500 23.43 -13.44 -4.07
CA SER A 500 22.47 -13.15 -2.99
C SER A 500 22.56 -14.17 -1.85
N ILE A 501 22.67 -15.48 -2.16
CA ILE A 501 22.88 -16.54 -1.17
C ILE A 501 24.19 -16.29 -0.39
N SER A 502 25.30 -16.02 -1.09
CA SER A 502 26.58 -15.74 -0.45
C SER A 502 26.51 -14.50 0.46
N ASN A 503 25.81 -13.45 0.02
CA ASN A 503 25.62 -12.24 0.81
C ASN A 503 24.80 -12.54 2.06
N CYS A 504 23.73 -13.35 1.97
CA CYS A 504 22.96 -13.78 3.14
C CYS A 504 23.86 -14.48 4.16
N HIS A 505 24.70 -15.43 3.72
CA HIS A 505 25.61 -16.15 4.60
C HIS A 505 26.59 -15.21 5.34
N VAL A 506 27.23 -14.28 4.62
CA VAL A 506 28.17 -13.31 5.20
C VAL A 506 27.47 -12.39 6.20
N LEU A 507 26.31 -11.85 5.81
CA LEU A 507 25.53 -10.95 6.68
C LEU A 507 25.05 -11.65 7.94
N ASN A 508 24.57 -12.89 7.80
CA ASN A 508 24.10 -13.68 8.93
C ASN A 508 25.22 -13.86 9.96
N ASN A 509 26.43 -14.24 9.52
CA ASN A 509 27.58 -14.41 10.42
C ASN A 509 27.96 -13.09 11.13
N ILE A 510 27.92 -11.96 10.41
CA ILE A 510 28.21 -10.64 11.00
C ILE A 510 27.19 -10.28 12.09
N VAL A 511 25.89 -10.44 11.79
CA VAL A 511 24.82 -10.09 12.73
C VAL A 511 24.79 -11.06 13.92
N GLU A 512 25.04 -12.35 13.71
CA GLU A 512 25.13 -13.36 14.79
C GLU A 512 26.28 -13.09 15.75
N ASN A 513 27.46 -12.71 15.24
CA ASN A 513 28.60 -12.35 16.08
C ASN A 513 28.29 -11.12 16.95
N ARG A 514 27.70 -10.09 16.34
CA ARG A 514 27.26 -8.87 17.04
C ARG A 514 26.18 -9.15 18.09
N LEU A 515 25.18 -9.96 17.74
CA LEU A 515 24.15 -10.40 18.69
C LEU A 515 24.73 -11.19 19.87
N SER A 516 25.70 -12.08 19.60
CA SER A 516 26.32 -12.90 20.64
C SER A 516 27.10 -12.05 21.64
N HIS A 517 27.85 -11.06 21.14
CA HIS A 517 28.53 -10.08 21.97
C HIS A 517 27.54 -9.25 22.78
N LEU A 518 26.50 -8.71 22.13
CA LEU A 518 25.45 -7.92 22.77
C LEU A 518 24.73 -8.69 23.90
N LYS A 519 24.38 -9.97 23.66
CA LYS A 519 23.76 -10.84 24.65
C LYS A 519 24.68 -11.10 25.84
N TRP A 520 25.97 -11.33 25.59
CA TRP A 520 26.95 -11.51 26.65
C TRP A 520 27.06 -10.24 27.50
N SER A 521 27.19 -9.06 26.86
CA SER A 521 27.22 -7.78 27.56
C SER A 521 25.96 -7.55 28.40
N TYR A 522 24.78 -7.85 27.84
CA TYR A 522 23.49 -7.73 28.53
C TYR A 522 23.37 -8.66 29.76
N GLN A 523 23.88 -9.90 29.68
CA GLN A 523 23.87 -10.84 30.81
C GLN A 523 24.81 -10.44 31.95
N ASN A 524 25.84 -9.64 31.65
CA ASN A 524 26.84 -9.18 32.60
C ASN A 524 26.67 -7.70 32.97
N VAL A 525 25.44 -7.17 32.89
CA VAL A 525 25.13 -5.81 33.33
C VAL A 525 25.20 -5.75 34.84
N HIS A 526 26.19 -5.03 35.36
CA HIS A 526 26.40 -4.82 36.79
C HIS A 526 26.43 -3.33 37.19
N SER A 527 26.54 -2.43 36.22
CA SER A 527 26.58 -0.98 36.44
C SER A 527 25.84 -0.19 35.35
N LYS A 528 25.62 1.11 35.61
CA LYS A 528 25.07 2.06 34.62
C LYS A 528 26.02 2.24 33.42
N GLU A 529 27.33 2.23 33.65
CA GLU A 529 28.35 2.35 32.59
C GLU A 529 28.24 1.19 31.59
N ASN A 530 27.96 -0.03 32.05
CA ASN A 530 27.72 -1.17 31.15
C ASN A 530 26.54 -0.93 30.21
N ILE A 531 25.46 -0.30 30.71
CA ILE A 531 24.27 0.01 29.89
C ILE A 531 24.61 1.03 28.81
N GLU A 532 25.35 2.08 29.15
CA GLU A 532 25.74 3.11 28.17
C GLU A 532 26.60 2.53 27.04
N ASP A 533 27.53 1.65 27.37
CA ASP A 533 28.37 0.99 26.36
C ASP A 533 27.57 0.03 25.47
N ILE A 534 26.61 -0.71 26.05
CA ILE A 534 25.69 -1.54 25.29
C ILE A 534 24.83 -0.69 24.33
N ILE A 535 24.35 0.48 24.77
CA ILE A 535 23.57 1.39 23.92
C ILE A 535 24.42 1.91 22.75
N LYS A 536 25.68 2.28 22.99
CA LYS A 536 26.61 2.69 21.90
C LYS A 536 26.81 1.56 20.90
N GLU A 537 27.02 0.33 21.39
CA GLU A 537 27.14 -0.85 20.53
C GLU A 537 25.86 -1.06 19.68
N ILE A 538 24.68 -0.92 20.29
CA ILE A 538 23.40 -0.98 19.57
C ILE A 538 23.33 0.08 18.47
N ASP A 539 23.73 1.32 18.75
CA ASP A 539 23.70 2.40 17.77
C ASP A 539 24.62 2.10 16.56
N GLU A 540 25.81 1.55 16.79
CA GLU A 540 26.70 1.07 15.72
C GLU A 540 26.06 -0.05 14.89
N ILE A 541 25.42 -1.01 15.56
CA ILE A 541 24.70 -2.11 14.89
C ILE A 541 23.54 -1.57 14.06
N LYS A 542 22.80 -0.58 14.57
CA LYS A 542 21.69 0.05 13.84
C LYS A 542 22.19 0.73 12.58
N LEU A 543 23.26 1.52 12.66
CA LEU A 543 23.86 2.18 11.49
C LEU A 543 24.24 1.16 10.41
N TYR A 544 24.85 0.04 10.80
CA TYR A 544 25.16 -1.06 9.89
C TYR A 544 23.89 -1.64 9.24
N ILE A 545 22.83 -1.89 10.00
CA ILE A 545 21.56 -2.42 9.48
C ILE A 545 20.84 -1.42 8.57
N GLU A 546 21.00 -0.11 8.80
CA GLU A 546 20.47 0.91 7.89
C GLU A 546 21.12 0.85 6.51
N GLU A 547 22.40 0.49 6.41
CA GLU A 547 23.03 0.22 5.11
C GLU A 547 22.40 -1.00 4.42
N LEU A 548 22.02 -2.03 5.19
CA LEU A 548 21.32 -3.21 4.66
C LEU A 548 19.94 -2.88 4.08
N LYS A 549 19.23 -1.85 4.58
CA LYS A 549 17.95 -1.37 4.01
C LYS A 549 18.07 -1.03 2.53
N ASN A 550 19.27 -0.63 2.09
CA ASN A 550 19.54 -0.25 0.70
C ASN A 550 19.86 -1.44 -0.21
N MET A 551 20.06 -2.64 0.34
CA MET A 551 20.27 -3.85 -0.44
C MET A 551 18.97 -4.30 -1.10
N LYS A 552 18.91 -4.14 -2.42
CA LYS A 552 17.73 -4.50 -3.22
C LYS A 552 17.33 -5.96 -3.08
N GLU A 553 18.29 -6.86 -2.87
CA GLU A 553 18.03 -8.30 -2.75
C GLU A 553 17.32 -8.71 -1.45
N LEU A 554 17.50 -7.97 -0.35
CA LEU A 554 16.89 -8.29 0.95
C LEU A 554 15.71 -7.38 1.31
N HIS A 555 15.43 -6.38 0.48
CA HIS A 555 14.52 -5.30 0.83
C HIS A 555 13.11 -5.80 1.16
N GLU A 556 12.50 -6.66 0.34
CA GLU A 556 11.15 -7.18 0.59
C GLU A 556 11.06 -8.04 1.85
N THR A 557 12.16 -8.68 2.23
CA THR A 557 12.21 -9.53 3.43
C THR A 557 12.46 -8.70 4.70
N LEU A 558 13.36 -7.72 4.66
CA LEU A 558 13.77 -6.95 5.84
C LEU A 558 13.00 -5.65 6.04
N SER A 559 12.62 -4.92 4.98
CA SER A 559 11.98 -3.60 5.13
C SER A 559 10.72 -3.61 6.00
N PRO A 560 9.80 -4.60 5.91
CA PRO A 560 8.65 -4.67 6.81
C PRO A 560 9.08 -4.81 8.26
N LEU A 561 9.98 -5.76 8.56
CA LEU A 561 10.50 -5.99 9.91
C LEU A 561 11.13 -4.72 10.50
N LEU A 562 11.98 -4.05 9.73
CA LEU A 562 12.70 -2.85 10.16
C LEU A 562 11.74 -1.69 10.45
N ALA A 563 10.72 -1.48 9.61
CA ALA A 563 9.71 -0.45 9.86
C ALA A 563 8.85 -0.78 11.09
N GLN A 564 8.40 -2.04 11.21
CA GLN A 564 7.58 -2.47 12.34
C GLN A 564 8.32 -2.38 13.69
N PHE A 565 9.63 -2.64 13.68
CA PHE A 565 10.51 -2.43 14.82
C PHE A 565 10.54 -0.96 15.24
N GLU A 566 10.85 -0.04 14.33
CA GLU A 566 10.90 1.40 14.65
C GLU A 566 9.55 1.92 15.19
N PHE A 567 8.42 1.49 14.62
CA PHE A 567 7.10 1.86 15.14
C PHE A 567 6.84 1.31 16.55
N ASN A 568 7.36 0.12 16.88
CA ASN A 568 7.26 -0.42 18.24
C ASN A 568 8.19 0.32 19.20
N LEU A 569 9.42 0.58 18.77
CA LEU A 569 10.44 1.27 19.54
C LEU A 569 10.01 2.69 19.92
N ALA A 570 9.23 3.36 19.08
CA ALA A 570 8.62 4.65 19.39
C ALA A 570 7.82 4.66 20.71
N LYS A 571 7.16 3.55 21.07
CA LYS A 571 6.42 3.43 22.35
C LYS A 571 7.35 3.44 23.56
N ILE A 572 8.55 2.86 23.43
CA ILE A 572 9.57 2.84 24.48
C ILE A 572 10.25 4.21 24.55
N TYR A 573 10.57 4.80 23.39
CA TYR A 573 11.18 6.12 23.29
C TYR A 573 10.42 7.16 24.11
N VAL A 574 9.09 7.18 24.00
CA VAL A 574 8.24 8.18 24.65
C VAL A 574 7.97 7.95 26.14
N LEU A 575 8.41 6.83 26.73
CA LEU A 575 8.28 6.59 28.18
C LEU A 575 9.07 7.63 28.95
N ASN A 576 8.41 8.42 29.80
CA ASN A 576 9.06 9.45 30.60
C ASN A 576 9.53 8.86 31.94
N PRO A 577 10.84 8.64 32.17
CA PRO A 577 11.32 8.15 33.46
C PRO A 577 11.24 9.25 34.52
N ILE A 578 10.75 8.94 35.72
CA ILE A 578 10.56 9.89 36.82
C ILE A 578 11.70 9.79 37.83
N ASN A 579 12.30 8.60 37.97
CA ASN A 579 13.40 8.32 38.88
C ASN A 579 14.50 7.49 38.20
N GLU A 580 15.59 7.21 38.91
CA GLU A 580 16.72 6.44 38.37
C GLU A 580 16.37 4.99 38.03
N ASP A 581 15.46 4.36 38.78
CA ASP A 581 15.01 3.00 38.50
C ASP A 581 14.20 2.95 37.20
N ASP A 582 13.40 3.97 36.91
CA ASP A 582 12.69 4.08 35.63
C ASP A 582 13.66 4.26 34.47
N VAL A 583 14.72 5.06 34.64
CA VAL A 583 15.79 5.22 33.63
C VAL A 583 16.45 3.87 33.37
N TYR A 584 16.81 3.16 34.44
CA TYR A 584 17.43 1.83 34.36
C TYR A 584 16.51 0.83 33.64
N ASN A 585 15.25 0.71 34.06
CA ASN A 585 14.27 -0.20 33.47
C ASN A 585 13.96 0.13 32.01
N LYS A 586 13.83 1.43 31.66
CA LYS A 586 13.64 1.88 30.28
C LYS A 586 14.83 1.48 29.41
N SER A 587 16.06 1.64 29.90
CA SER A 587 17.28 1.24 29.18
C SER A 587 17.36 -0.27 29.00
N LEU A 588 17.04 -1.06 30.03
CA LEU A 588 16.99 -2.53 29.87
C LEU A 588 15.94 -2.96 28.84
N LEU A 589 14.76 -2.34 28.86
CA LEU A 589 13.72 -2.60 27.86
C LEU A 589 14.20 -2.24 26.45
N TRP A 590 14.87 -1.09 26.30
CA TRP A 590 15.47 -0.68 25.03
C TRP A 590 16.48 -1.72 24.52
N ILE A 591 17.39 -2.18 25.38
CA ILE A 591 18.40 -3.19 25.01
C ILE A 591 17.74 -4.50 24.60
N LYS A 592 16.80 -5.00 25.42
CA LYS A 592 16.09 -6.26 25.17
C LYS A 592 15.39 -6.24 23.81
N GLU A 593 14.70 -5.16 23.48
CA GLU A 593 13.97 -5.05 22.21
C GLU A 593 14.91 -5.03 21.00
N HIS A 594 16.11 -4.47 21.13
CA HIS A 594 17.12 -4.55 20.07
C HIS A 594 17.72 -5.96 19.94
N ILE A 595 17.89 -6.70 21.06
CA ILE A 595 18.32 -8.11 21.03
C ILE A 595 17.28 -8.94 20.26
N ASP A 596 16.00 -8.84 20.63
CA ASP A 596 14.90 -9.56 19.98
C ASP A 596 14.79 -9.20 18.48
N TRP A 597 15.01 -7.92 18.15
CA TRP A 597 15.04 -7.44 16.77
C TRP A 597 16.18 -8.05 15.93
N LEU A 598 17.39 -8.17 16.49
CA LEU A 598 18.52 -8.79 15.79
C LEU A 598 18.28 -10.30 15.57
N GLU A 599 17.67 -11.00 16.52
CA GLU A 599 17.24 -12.39 16.34
C GLU A 599 16.28 -12.54 15.16
N LEU A 600 15.30 -11.63 15.06
CA LEU A 600 14.36 -11.62 13.94
C LEU A 600 15.07 -11.34 12.62
N ILE A 601 16.03 -10.41 12.57
CA ILE A 601 16.82 -10.14 11.36
C ILE A 601 17.56 -11.40 10.89
N ILE A 602 18.25 -12.08 11.80
CA ILE A 602 18.96 -13.34 11.53
C ILE A 602 17.98 -14.38 10.96
N ALA A 603 16.83 -14.57 11.61
CA ALA A 603 15.82 -15.52 11.15
C ALA A 603 15.32 -15.19 9.72
N HIS A 604 15.10 -13.90 9.42
CA HIS A 604 14.67 -13.46 8.10
C HIS A 604 15.75 -13.64 7.02
N ILE A 605 17.01 -13.34 7.32
CA ILE A 605 18.13 -13.56 6.40
C ILE A 605 18.28 -15.06 6.09
N LYS A 606 18.23 -15.93 7.11
CA LYS A 606 18.27 -17.39 6.92
C LYS A 606 17.09 -17.91 6.10
N ALA A 607 15.88 -17.43 6.39
CA ALA A 607 14.69 -17.84 5.64
C ALA A 607 14.78 -17.42 4.16
N HIS A 608 15.30 -16.22 3.90
CA HIS A 608 15.58 -15.73 2.54
C HIS A 608 16.61 -16.61 1.83
N GLU A 609 17.74 -16.90 2.47
CA GLU A 609 18.78 -17.78 1.93
C GLU A 609 18.20 -19.16 1.56
N GLN A 610 17.43 -19.76 2.46
CA GLN A 610 16.81 -21.07 2.24
C GLN A 610 15.80 -21.04 1.08
N ALA A 611 14.99 -19.99 0.98
CA ALA A 611 14.07 -19.79 -0.14
C ALA A 611 14.81 -19.74 -1.48
N LEU A 612 15.96 -19.05 -1.54
CA LEU A 612 16.81 -19.03 -2.74
C LEU A 612 17.47 -20.39 -3.02
N CYS A 613 17.98 -21.07 -2.00
CA CYS A 613 18.59 -22.40 -2.14
C CYS A 613 17.60 -23.43 -2.68
N ARG A 614 16.33 -23.40 -2.26
CA ARG A 614 15.28 -24.24 -2.83
C ARG A 614 14.90 -23.80 -4.25
N GLY A 615 14.69 -22.49 -4.43
CA GLY A 615 14.21 -21.94 -5.70
C GLY A 615 15.22 -22.04 -6.85
N ILE A 616 16.53 -22.08 -6.59
CA ILE A 616 17.56 -22.09 -7.65
C ILE A 616 17.70 -23.45 -8.35
N ILE A 617 17.21 -24.54 -7.75
CA ILE A 617 17.43 -25.92 -8.24
C ILE A 617 17.00 -26.09 -9.71
N PRO A 618 15.77 -25.73 -10.14
CA PRO A 618 15.35 -25.91 -11.53
C PRO A 618 16.20 -25.10 -12.52
N LEU A 619 16.72 -23.94 -12.10
CA LEU A 619 17.61 -23.13 -12.93
C LEU A 619 18.94 -23.84 -13.17
N GLN A 620 19.51 -24.47 -12.13
CA GLN A 620 20.75 -25.24 -12.25
C GLN A 620 20.56 -26.47 -13.13
N GLU A 621 19.47 -27.21 -12.94
CA GLU A 621 19.10 -28.37 -13.77
C GLU A 621 18.99 -27.97 -15.24
N ALA A 622 18.24 -26.90 -15.55
CA ALA A 622 18.08 -26.41 -16.92
C ALA A 622 19.40 -25.98 -17.58
N ILE A 623 20.37 -25.47 -16.81
CA ILE A 623 21.70 -25.12 -17.31
C ILE A 623 22.53 -26.38 -17.60
N VAL A 624 22.43 -27.40 -16.74
CA VAL A 624 23.11 -28.70 -16.92
C VAL A 624 22.56 -29.43 -18.14
N GLU A 625 21.23 -29.52 -18.28
CA GLU A 625 20.56 -30.15 -19.43
C GLU A 625 20.96 -29.51 -20.76
N LYS A 626 21.28 -28.21 -20.76
CA LYS A 626 21.76 -27.48 -21.94
C LYS A 626 23.27 -27.63 -22.19
N GLY A 627 24.00 -28.40 -21.38
CA GLY A 627 25.44 -28.68 -21.53
C GLY A 627 26.38 -27.68 -20.85
N TYR A 628 25.87 -26.78 -20.01
CA TYR A 628 26.66 -25.70 -19.38
C TYR A 628 26.91 -25.92 -17.89
N GLY A 629 26.76 -27.15 -17.39
CA GLY A 629 26.98 -27.48 -15.98
C GLY A 629 28.36 -27.11 -15.45
N HIS A 630 29.39 -27.12 -16.30
CA HIS A 630 30.76 -26.70 -15.94
C HIS A 630 30.90 -25.21 -15.62
N LYS A 631 29.92 -24.36 -15.98
CA LYS A 631 29.91 -22.92 -15.70
C LYS A 631 29.28 -22.54 -14.35
N ILE A 632 28.65 -23.50 -13.68
CA ILE A 632 27.88 -23.27 -12.45
C ILE A 632 28.34 -24.10 -11.24
N LYS A 633 29.40 -24.88 -11.42
CA LYS A 633 30.21 -25.44 -10.34
C LYS A 633 31.09 -24.33 -9.78
#